data_AF-A0A7C8FRM0-F1
#
_entry.id   AF-A0A7C8FRM0-F1
#
_cell.length_a   1.000
_cell.length_b   1.000
_cell.length_c   1.000
_cell.angle_alpha   90.00
_cell.angle_beta   90.00
_cell.angle_gamma   90.00
#
_symmetry.space_group_name_H-M   'P 1'
#
loop_
_entity.id
_entity.type
_entity.pdbx_description
1 polymer ?
#
loop_
_entity_poly.entity_id
_entity_poly.type
_entity_poly.pdbx_seq_one_letter_code
_entity_poly.pdbx_strand_id
1 'polypeptide(L)'
;MTPSEEGDHARATADLVARTVSEAFRCAQTTPVSASPRTAQPTAAPSAGSFALGDFTIWGIDGDAVTAADFTYNSSAKTLTVNTDAHFAIQNTDQTKVASGAEAGRIANPSSASIVVPAGRNAFMAMEGLGIEGDQPVDIKAGGSLTIILGDGTRNELCSTNIDHAALHCPTGASLIIDDTTLNRTADGRHIVPENGKVPYDCTLSNGKAVSRNDPLSTLESNLPGELYAWAPSGALAAGIGSNYLGTPRDIAHRDQDEPAGNMTFDGGLIVAKSGSNTNPNSDGAGIGSGRCGPGTGLNEWITINGGRISAQGAYHGAGIGSGAMAPSGNIRINGGFVESLGGNDGNGFGGGCSAGNSSAYQLILTGGTLLPTGSRSDPIFNDVGAPGLQVVVTGGSMGNQNGVADFRFDGTAKNDRGEAVTMVEVNLTSDVGTSAYPITKWQLLVDGEPYDYGAPAEFDKGHLYLWLPEIVKQNSEVTVEFTYLDTDKLDENGNPTPVTPLPLFRPADSSLPPGVTNDGKLRRYVDFTLDADYLASLDKYYDGKGAGMFPLPLRTPDGRDLTEAEKITFRYQHLDSAGNPVGAETGDGSDVGTMKFTAISTQYSDDTEGNFSESYWGHRATGQFTIWPIASQVSGIAAEWVDDGDPGDVAHPSDQVLKVSATIGAAPTVDGQPGSEATKPTCQAPRGQVQIYVDGQPVGAPVDLVYAGDPDAEGNPIPEGDPRVTAERVENGQGGSTARFSLARAASASDFLVPTQGQQGRHEIALRFLPPSAAQAAAGQPANYLASADPAEDPSVPRAEVAIDPIDPATEVIRRDDPDNKDPDSPVPDVSAGAPRPADPGADPAKPGDKIVDGAIVTTWGEPSADNPHPGRVVIDIKTESSGPVSVVDQNGDVFEADFLRGEDGEPVRNADGSYTLVLDPAAVGSGKLSIRQEPNGAFTGTTWNFDVTVLPQPKIAPAPALSKRAENLTHPNGPTQPGDRIRYTIEASNGAAGSLWTDAVVTDPLPACLELDEGSVRLDNPSAAIAGKALEKAASVAAGDVGKFSLSAPGAGGRPVLTVPVGNVAGGASATVTFECTVRA
;
A
#
# COMPACT_ATOMS: atom_id res chain seq x y z
N MET A 1 32.86 -79.96 -37.62
CA MET A 1 33.29 -79.31 -36.36
C MET A 1 32.33 -78.15 -36.14
N THR A 2 31.36 -78.36 -35.27
CA THR A 2 30.44 -77.37 -34.69
C THR A 2 30.78 -77.27 -33.20
N PRO A 3 30.72 -76.09 -32.59
CA PRO A 3 29.52 -75.65 -31.82
C PRO A 3 29.19 -74.16 -32.09
N SER A 4 28.00 -73.55 -32.00
CA SER A 4 26.74 -73.75 -31.25
C SER A 4 26.89 -73.78 -29.73
N GLU A 5 26.75 -72.62 -29.06
CA GLU A 5 26.06 -72.41 -27.74
C GLU A 5 26.46 -71.10 -27.00
N GLU A 6 27.50 -70.34 -27.40
CA GLU A 6 27.94 -69.16 -26.62
C GLU A 6 27.23 -67.82 -26.95
N GLY A 7 26.53 -67.71 -28.07
CA GLY A 7 25.86 -66.47 -28.50
C GLY A 7 24.54 -66.16 -27.76
N ASP A 8 23.80 -67.19 -27.36
CA ASP A 8 22.52 -67.03 -26.65
C ASP A 8 22.71 -66.87 -25.14
N HIS A 9 23.81 -67.38 -24.57
CA HIS A 9 24.14 -67.15 -23.16
C HIS A 9 24.58 -65.71 -22.90
N ALA A 10 25.35 -65.06 -23.77
CA ALA A 10 25.77 -63.67 -23.56
C ALA A 10 24.62 -62.66 -23.64
N ARG A 11 23.60 -62.93 -24.48
CA ARG A 11 22.38 -62.12 -24.57
C ARG A 11 21.43 -62.37 -23.40
N ALA A 12 21.26 -63.62 -22.97
CA ALA A 12 20.45 -63.96 -21.79
C ALA A 12 21.08 -63.47 -20.47
N THR A 13 22.41 -63.39 -20.38
CA THR A 13 23.12 -62.92 -19.17
C THR A 13 23.20 -61.39 -19.10
N ALA A 14 23.24 -60.68 -20.23
CA ALA A 14 23.12 -59.22 -20.27
C ALA A 14 21.69 -58.74 -19.93
N ASP A 15 20.67 -59.49 -20.33
CA ASP A 15 19.26 -59.24 -19.95
C ASP A 15 19.00 -59.57 -18.47
N LEU A 16 19.68 -60.60 -17.92
CA LEU A 16 19.64 -60.91 -16.49
C LEU A 16 20.37 -59.86 -15.64
N VAL A 17 21.48 -59.29 -16.13
CA VAL A 17 22.26 -58.24 -15.46
C VAL A 17 21.55 -56.88 -15.53
N ALA A 18 20.87 -56.56 -16.64
CA ALA A 18 19.96 -55.40 -16.70
C ALA A 18 18.76 -55.54 -15.76
N ARG A 19 18.27 -56.78 -15.54
CA ARG A 19 17.25 -57.08 -14.51
C ARG A 19 17.80 -57.04 -13.07
N THR A 20 19.06 -57.40 -12.81
CA THR A 20 19.66 -57.35 -11.45
C THR A 20 20.14 -55.95 -11.06
N VAL A 21 20.55 -55.09 -11.99
CA VAL A 21 20.76 -53.65 -11.72
C VAL A 21 19.41 -52.93 -11.63
N SER A 22 18.41 -53.43 -12.37
CA SER A 22 16.96 -53.33 -12.10
C SER A 22 16.59 -53.45 -10.61
N GLU A 23 17.08 -54.52 -9.99
CA GLU A 23 16.81 -54.87 -8.59
C GLU A 23 17.56 -54.01 -7.57
N ALA A 24 18.72 -53.44 -7.91
CA ALA A 24 19.36 -52.42 -7.05
C ALA A 24 18.55 -51.10 -7.02
N PHE A 25 17.84 -50.76 -8.10
CA PHE A 25 16.83 -49.68 -8.15
C PHE A 25 15.54 -50.02 -7.40
N ARG A 26 15.29 -51.32 -7.09
CA ARG A 26 14.19 -51.78 -6.22
C ARG A 26 14.58 -51.79 -4.73
N CYS A 27 15.85 -51.50 -4.40
CA CYS A 27 16.38 -51.49 -3.03
C CYS A 27 16.43 -50.11 -2.36
N ALA A 28 16.01 -49.03 -3.04
CA ALA A 28 15.39 -47.95 -2.29
C ALA A 28 14.06 -48.51 -1.79
N GLN A 29 14.06 -49.01 -0.56
CA GLN A 29 12.82 -49.16 0.20
C GLN A 29 12.15 -47.79 0.18
N THR A 30 11.27 -47.55 -0.79
CA THR A 30 9.96 -47.05 -0.39
C THR A 30 9.48 -48.13 0.57
N THR A 31 9.66 -47.90 1.87
CA THR A 31 8.73 -48.51 2.81
C THR A 31 7.37 -48.20 2.20
N PRO A 32 6.62 -49.20 1.73
CA PRO A 32 5.20 -48.99 1.59
C PRO A 32 4.83 -48.50 2.98
N VAL A 33 4.15 -47.36 3.09
CA VAL A 33 3.26 -47.19 4.23
C VAL A 33 2.56 -48.53 4.35
N SER A 34 2.62 -49.12 5.54
CA SER A 34 1.94 -50.35 5.89
C SER A 34 0.42 -50.15 5.77
N ALA A 35 -0.07 -49.83 4.57
CA ALA A 35 -1.37 -50.27 4.13
C ALA A 35 -1.21 -51.79 4.01
N SER A 36 -1.84 -52.50 4.96
CA SER A 36 -2.10 -53.92 4.87
C SER A 36 -2.42 -54.31 3.42
N PRO A 37 -2.04 -55.51 2.94
CA PRO A 37 -2.43 -55.99 1.63
C PRO A 37 -3.94 -56.22 1.62
N ARG A 38 -4.72 -55.15 1.46
CA ARG A 38 -6.11 -55.24 1.04
C ARG A 38 -6.02 -55.64 -0.42
N THR A 39 -6.36 -56.89 -0.68
CA THR A 39 -6.66 -57.38 -2.03
C THR A 39 -7.78 -56.49 -2.57
N ALA A 40 -7.41 -55.48 -3.35
CA ALA A 40 -8.33 -54.51 -3.92
C ALA A 40 -9.00 -55.09 -5.16
N GLN A 41 -10.33 -55.10 -5.17
CA GLN A 41 -11.11 -55.25 -6.40
C GLN A 41 -11.12 -53.91 -7.14
N PRO A 42 -11.22 -53.92 -8.49
CA PRO A 42 -11.51 -52.72 -9.30
C PRO A 42 -12.67 -51.92 -8.70
N THR A 43 -12.60 -50.59 -8.75
CA THR A 43 -13.61 -49.71 -8.15
C THR A 43 -14.93 -49.80 -8.91
N ALA A 44 -14.86 -49.98 -10.24
CA ALA A 44 -15.99 -50.37 -11.07
C ALA A 44 -15.79 -51.79 -11.62
N ALA A 45 -16.57 -52.76 -11.15
CA ALA A 45 -16.71 -54.04 -11.87
C ALA A 45 -17.47 -53.81 -13.19
N PRO A 46 -17.19 -54.59 -14.25
CA PRO A 46 -17.94 -54.50 -15.51
C PRO A 46 -19.45 -54.55 -15.24
N SER A 47 -20.16 -53.50 -15.65
CA SER A 47 -21.59 -53.40 -15.44
C SER A 47 -22.37 -54.29 -16.42
N ALA A 48 -23.68 -54.45 -16.21
CA ALA A 48 -24.55 -55.20 -17.12
C ALA A 48 -24.57 -54.65 -18.57
N GLY A 49 -24.08 -53.42 -18.78
CA GLY A 49 -23.92 -52.79 -20.10
C GLY A 49 -22.51 -52.91 -20.70
N SER A 50 -21.61 -53.70 -20.09
CA SER A 50 -20.26 -53.91 -20.62
C SER A 50 -20.25 -54.71 -21.92
N PHE A 51 -19.29 -54.43 -22.80
CA PHE A 51 -19.06 -55.18 -24.04
C PHE A 51 -17.56 -55.36 -24.31
N ALA A 52 -17.23 -56.44 -25.01
CA ALA A 52 -15.87 -56.69 -25.47
C ALA A 52 -15.65 -56.05 -26.86
N LEU A 53 -14.50 -55.41 -27.04
CA LEU A 53 -14.07 -54.84 -28.31
C LEU A 53 -12.55 -54.99 -28.46
N GLY A 54 -12.13 -55.88 -29.36
CA GLY A 54 -10.73 -56.30 -29.44
C GLY A 54 -10.31 -57.06 -28.17
N ASP A 55 -9.18 -56.66 -27.59
CA ASP A 55 -8.67 -57.23 -26.33
C ASP A 55 -9.28 -56.57 -25.09
N PHE A 56 -10.18 -55.59 -25.25
CA PHE A 56 -10.68 -54.76 -24.16
C PHE A 56 -12.12 -55.07 -23.78
N THR A 57 -12.45 -54.90 -22.50
CA THR A 57 -13.83 -54.83 -21.99
C THR A 57 -14.12 -53.39 -21.59
N ILE A 58 -15.21 -52.82 -22.10
CA ILE A 58 -15.56 -51.39 -21.97
C ILE A 58 -17.00 -51.25 -21.43
N TRP A 59 -17.23 -50.27 -20.56
CA TRP A 59 -18.56 -49.90 -20.04
C TRP A 59 -18.65 -48.43 -19.67
N GLY A 60 -19.87 -47.89 -19.58
CA GLY A 60 -20.09 -46.49 -19.19
C GLY A 60 -20.02 -46.31 -17.68
N ILE A 61 -19.54 -45.14 -17.24
CA ILE A 61 -19.44 -44.73 -15.83
C ILE A 61 -20.09 -43.36 -15.62
N ASP A 62 -20.20 -42.90 -14.37
CA ASP A 62 -20.77 -41.58 -14.01
C ASP A 62 -22.19 -41.31 -14.52
N GLY A 63 -22.96 -42.37 -14.79
CA GLY A 63 -24.31 -42.30 -15.34
C GLY A 63 -24.38 -42.28 -16.87
N ASP A 64 -23.23 -42.22 -17.56
CA ASP A 64 -23.16 -42.33 -19.00
C ASP A 64 -23.33 -43.77 -19.48
N ALA A 65 -23.93 -43.91 -20.66
CA ALA A 65 -24.02 -45.16 -21.39
C ALA A 65 -23.14 -45.09 -22.64
N VAL A 66 -22.33 -46.12 -22.87
CA VAL A 66 -21.51 -46.26 -24.07
C VAL A 66 -21.78 -47.60 -24.75
N THR A 67 -21.56 -47.65 -26.05
CA THR A 67 -21.80 -48.81 -26.91
C THR A 67 -20.60 -49.03 -27.83
N ALA A 68 -20.54 -50.17 -28.52
CA ALA A 68 -19.45 -50.42 -29.47
C ALA A 68 -19.40 -49.41 -30.64
N ALA A 69 -20.48 -48.67 -30.93
CA ALA A 69 -20.52 -47.66 -31.99
C ALA A 69 -19.76 -46.37 -31.62
N ASP A 70 -19.54 -46.15 -30.33
CA ASP A 70 -18.77 -45.03 -29.78
C ASP A 70 -17.26 -45.21 -29.99
N PHE A 71 -16.85 -46.35 -30.54
CA PHE A 71 -15.46 -46.74 -30.75
C PHE A 71 -15.28 -47.33 -32.15
N THR A 72 -14.08 -47.17 -32.72
CA THR A 72 -13.68 -47.88 -33.94
C THR A 72 -12.48 -48.76 -33.65
N TYR A 73 -12.66 -50.08 -33.74
CA TYR A 73 -11.55 -51.02 -33.63
C TYR A 73 -11.07 -51.47 -35.01
N ASN A 74 -9.80 -51.23 -35.31
CA ASN A 74 -9.13 -51.71 -36.52
C ASN A 74 -8.16 -52.84 -36.14
N SER A 75 -8.55 -54.08 -36.44
CA SER A 75 -7.76 -55.27 -36.12
C SER A 75 -6.42 -55.34 -36.87
N SER A 76 -6.34 -54.77 -38.07
CA SER A 76 -5.12 -54.80 -38.89
C SER A 76 -4.10 -53.77 -38.41
N ALA A 77 -4.57 -52.57 -38.07
CA ALA A 77 -3.74 -51.52 -37.49
C ALA A 77 -3.52 -51.70 -35.98
N LYS A 78 -4.26 -52.61 -35.34
CA LYS A 78 -4.31 -52.80 -33.89
C LYS A 78 -4.60 -51.48 -33.16
N THR A 79 -5.66 -50.78 -33.56
CA THR A 79 -6.03 -49.49 -32.96
C THR A 79 -7.48 -49.49 -32.51
N LEU A 80 -7.74 -48.94 -31.32
CA LEU A 80 -9.04 -48.60 -30.78
C LEU A 80 -9.17 -47.07 -30.78
N THR A 81 -9.92 -46.51 -31.73
CA THR A 81 -10.21 -45.08 -31.77
C THR A 81 -11.43 -44.75 -30.92
N VAL A 82 -11.31 -43.80 -30.00
CA VAL A 82 -12.40 -43.30 -29.14
C VAL A 82 -13.15 -42.19 -29.88
N ASN A 83 -14.41 -42.42 -30.24
CA ASN A 83 -15.25 -41.46 -31.00
C ASN A 83 -16.36 -40.81 -30.16
N THR A 84 -16.26 -40.90 -28.84
CA THR A 84 -17.23 -40.37 -27.88
C THR A 84 -16.56 -39.47 -26.85
N ASP A 85 -17.36 -38.57 -26.29
CA ASP A 85 -16.98 -37.71 -25.16
C ASP A 85 -17.66 -38.20 -23.85
N ALA A 86 -18.44 -39.29 -23.92
CA ALA A 86 -19.07 -39.92 -22.75
C ALA A 86 -18.01 -40.59 -21.85
N HIS A 87 -18.27 -40.64 -20.55
CA HIS A 87 -17.38 -41.23 -19.57
C HIS A 87 -17.45 -42.77 -19.64
N PHE A 88 -16.29 -43.41 -19.74
CA PHE A 88 -16.21 -44.88 -19.79
C PHE A 88 -15.05 -45.42 -18.96
N ALA A 89 -15.16 -46.68 -18.58
CA ALA A 89 -14.08 -47.46 -18.00
C ALA A 89 -13.63 -48.55 -18.98
N ILE A 90 -12.35 -48.91 -18.89
CA ILE A 90 -11.70 -49.88 -19.75
C ILE A 90 -10.73 -50.76 -18.97
N GLN A 91 -10.70 -52.04 -19.32
CA GLN A 91 -9.72 -53.01 -18.83
C GLN A 91 -9.41 -54.04 -19.93
N ASN A 92 -8.31 -54.80 -19.79
CA ASN A 92 -8.10 -55.98 -20.63
C ASN A 92 -9.16 -57.04 -20.35
N THR A 93 -9.62 -57.73 -21.39
CA THR A 93 -10.55 -58.85 -21.26
C THR A 93 -9.89 -60.03 -20.53
N ASP A 94 -8.59 -60.23 -20.73
CA ASP A 94 -7.77 -61.12 -19.92
C ASP A 94 -7.20 -60.36 -18.71
N GLN A 95 -7.79 -60.61 -17.54
CA GLN A 95 -7.39 -60.03 -16.25
C GLN A 95 -6.40 -60.94 -15.49
N THR A 96 -5.69 -61.84 -16.15
CA THR A 96 -4.63 -62.63 -15.52
C THR A 96 -3.51 -61.70 -15.04
N LYS A 97 -3.17 -61.75 -13.74
CA LYS A 97 -2.14 -60.90 -13.14
C LYS A 97 -0.83 -61.64 -12.90
N VAL A 98 0.29 -60.93 -12.97
CA VAL A 98 1.58 -61.46 -12.52
C VAL A 98 1.55 -61.68 -11.00
N ALA A 99 1.97 -62.86 -10.54
CA ALA A 99 1.77 -63.30 -9.15
C ALA A 99 2.84 -62.81 -8.15
N SER A 100 4.05 -62.52 -8.60
CA SER A 100 5.20 -62.21 -7.73
C SER A 100 6.32 -61.47 -8.47
N GLY A 101 7.26 -60.87 -7.72
CA GLY A 101 8.30 -59.99 -8.27
C GLY A 101 7.80 -58.55 -8.40
N ALA A 102 8.59 -57.63 -8.96
CA ALA A 102 8.13 -56.23 -9.00
C ALA A 102 7.07 -55.93 -10.08
N GLU A 103 6.85 -56.86 -11.00
CA GLU A 103 5.72 -56.79 -11.92
C GLU A 103 4.42 -57.31 -11.30
N ALA A 104 4.45 -57.79 -10.04
CA ALA A 104 3.28 -58.37 -9.38
C ALA A 104 2.08 -57.42 -9.41
N GLY A 105 0.91 -57.98 -9.71
CA GLY A 105 -0.34 -57.23 -9.81
C GLY A 105 -0.61 -56.59 -11.19
N ARG A 106 0.38 -56.50 -12.08
CA ARG A 106 0.21 -56.04 -13.47
C ARG A 106 -0.41 -57.13 -14.34
N ILE A 107 -0.98 -56.75 -15.49
CA ILE A 107 -1.58 -57.68 -16.45
C ILE A 107 -0.49 -58.54 -17.09
N ALA A 108 -0.62 -59.86 -16.99
CA ALA A 108 0.36 -60.81 -17.47
C ALA A 108 0.39 -60.92 -19.01
N ASN A 109 -0.74 -60.63 -19.66
CA ASN A 109 -0.91 -60.67 -21.11
C ASN A 109 -1.40 -59.30 -21.62
N PRO A 110 -0.51 -58.28 -21.71
CA PRO A 110 -0.90 -56.95 -22.16
C PRO A 110 -1.42 -56.97 -23.61
N SER A 111 -2.33 -56.06 -23.94
CA SER A 111 -2.79 -55.91 -25.32
C SER A 111 -1.71 -55.26 -26.18
N SER A 112 -1.64 -55.63 -27.46
CA SER A 112 -0.80 -54.93 -28.44
C SER A 112 -1.54 -53.86 -29.22
N ALA A 113 -2.79 -53.56 -28.85
CA ALA A 113 -3.62 -52.56 -29.51
C ALA A 113 -3.50 -51.18 -28.84
N SER A 114 -3.25 -50.16 -29.66
CA SER A 114 -3.18 -48.76 -29.24
C SER A 114 -4.55 -48.14 -29.03
N ILE A 115 -4.68 -47.23 -28.07
CA ILE A 115 -5.86 -46.38 -27.90
C ILE A 115 -5.57 -45.02 -28.55
N VAL A 116 -6.46 -44.58 -29.45
CA VAL A 116 -6.32 -43.31 -30.18
C VAL A 116 -7.45 -42.36 -29.82
N VAL A 117 -7.10 -41.17 -29.35
CA VAL A 117 -8.05 -40.06 -29.13
C VAL A 117 -7.90 -39.07 -30.29
N PRO A 118 -8.87 -38.98 -31.21
CA PRO A 118 -8.75 -38.13 -32.38
C PRO A 118 -8.96 -36.64 -32.03
N ALA A 119 -8.56 -35.76 -32.94
CA ALA A 119 -8.77 -34.33 -32.81
C ALA A 119 -10.26 -33.99 -32.65
N GLY A 120 -10.59 -33.02 -31.79
CA GLY A 120 -11.95 -32.57 -31.51
C GLY A 120 -12.73 -33.48 -30.55
N ARG A 121 -12.07 -34.43 -29.86
CA ARG A 121 -12.66 -35.27 -28.82
C ARG A 121 -12.16 -34.90 -27.44
N ASN A 122 -13.02 -35.07 -26.45
CA ASN A 122 -12.71 -34.95 -25.03
C ASN A 122 -13.07 -36.27 -24.35
N ALA A 123 -12.16 -37.23 -24.39
CA ALA A 123 -12.37 -38.56 -23.83
C ALA A 123 -12.15 -38.57 -22.31
N PHE A 124 -13.03 -39.23 -21.58
CA PHE A 124 -12.91 -39.47 -20.14
C PHE A 124 -12.87 -40.98 -19.87
N MET A 125 -11.73 -41.47 -19.39
CA MET A 125 -11.40 -42.90 -19.37
C MET A 125 -10.90 -43.35 -17.99
N ALA A 126 -11.63 -44.24 -17.31
CA ALA A 126 -11.13 -44.92 -16.13
C ALA A 126 -10.36 -46.20 -16.51
N MET A 127 -9.12 -46.31 -16.04
CA MET A 127 -8.27 -47.50 -16.20
C MET A 127 -8.46 -48.44 -15.02
N GLU A 128 -9.03 -49.62 -15.28
CA GLU A 128 -9.44 -50.57 -14.24
C GLU A 128 -8.62 -51.87 -14.33
N GLY A 129 -7.29 -51.75 -14.41
CA GLY A 129 -6.38 -52.87 -14.70
C GLY A 129 -6.11 -53.02 -16.19
N LEU A 130 -5.62 -51.94 -16.80
CA LEU A 130 -5.26 -51.85 -18.21
C LEU A 130 -3.76 -52.06 -18.40
N GLY A 131 -3.38 -53.01 -19.26
CA GLY A 131 -2.03 -53.29 -19.72
C GLY A 131 -1.97 -53.24 -21.24
N ILE A 132 -1.13 -52.36 -21.80
CA ILE A 132 -0.88 -52.24 -23.23
C ILE A 132 0.63 -52.24 -23.47
N GLU A 133 1.11 -53.17 -24.30
CA GLU A 133 2.47 -53.26 -24.80
C GLU A 133 2.42 -53.24 -26.33
N GLY A 134 2.63 -52.07 -26.91
CA GLY A 134 2.41 -51.83 -28.35
C GLY A 134 3.24 -50.69 -28.90
N ASP A 135 3.13 -50.44 -30.21
CA ASP A 135 3.94 -49.44 -30.92
C ASP A 135 3.79 -48.02 -30.35
N GLN A 136 2.56 -47.62 -30.01
CA GLN A 136 2.25 -46.38 -29.32
C GLN A 136 1.00 -46.60 -28.45
N PRO A 137 1.13 -47.02 -27.19
CA PRO A 137 0.02 -47.54 -26.38
C PRO A 137 -1.19 -46.62 -26.29
N VAL A 138 -0.96 -45.32 -26.05
CA VAL A 138 -2.00 -44.29 -26.08
C VAL A 138 -1.51 -43.11 -26.91
N ASP A 139 -2.34 -42.66 -27.84
CA ASP A 139 -2.04 -41.60 -28.79
C ASP A 139 -3.16 -40.55 -28.82
N ILE A 140 -2.89 -39.39 -28.22
CA ILE A 140 -3.78 -38.23 -28.27
C ILE A 140 -3.36 -37.39 -29.46
N LYS A 141 -4.27 -37.20 -30.41
CA LYS A 141 -4.01 -36.31 -31.56
C LYS A 141 -4.13 -34.86 -31.13
N ALA A 142 -3.34 -33.97 -31.77
CA ALA A 142 -3.45 -32.53 -31.58
C ALA A 142 -4.91 -32.07 -31.76
N GLY A 143 -5.41 -31.26 -30.82
CA GLY A 143 -6.81 -30.85 -30.72
C GLY A 143 -7.73 -31.85 -30.00
N GLY A 144 -7.22 -32.99 -29.53
CA GLY A 144 -7.91 -33.95 -28.68
C GLY A 144 -7.53 -33.78 -27.20
N SER A 145 -8.40 -34.24 -26.31
CA SER A 145 -8.16 -34.26 -24.87
C SER A 145 -8.53 -35.61 -24.26
N LEU A 146 -7.74 -36.04 -23.27
CA LEU A 146 -7.96 -37.27 -22.52
C LEU A 146 -7.85 -36.99 -21.01
N THR A 147 -8.89 -37.33 -20.27
CA THR A 147 -8.82 -37.47 -18.80
C THR A 147 -8.73 -38.95 -18.45
N ILE A 148 -7.71 -39.33 -17.67
CA ILE A 148 -7.47 -40.69 -17.18
C ILE A 148 -7.76 -40.73 -15.69
N ILE A 149 -8.63 -41.66 -15.27
CA ILE A 149 -8.86 -41.97 -13.86
C ILE A 149 -8.21 -43.30 -13.53
N LEU A 150 -7.28 -43.31 -12.58
CA LEU A 150 -6.63 -44.54 -12.11
C LEU A 150 -7.52 -45.20 -11.06
N GLY A 151 -8.16 -46.32 -11.42
CA GLY A 151 -9.05 -47.04 -10.50
C GLY A 151 -8.34 -47.46 -9.22
N ASP A 152 -9.01 -47.33 -8.08
CA ASP A 152 -8.42 -47.58 -6.76
C ASP A 152 -7.80 -48.99 -6.66
N GLY A 153 -6.56 -49.05 -6.19
CA GLY A 153 -5.81 -50.29 -6.02
C GLY A 153 -5.50 -51.06 -7.31
N THR A 154 -5.79 -50.47 -8.48
CA THR A 154 -5.44 -51.06 -9.78
C THR A 154 -3.99 -50.74 -10.15
N ARG A 155 -3.39 -51.59 -10.98
CA ARG A 155 -2.06 -51.37 -11.56
C ARG A 155 -2.19 -51.39 -13.06
N ASN A 156 -1.91 -50.26 -13.68
CA ASN A 156 -2.04 -50.03 -15.11
C ASN A 156 -0.66 -49.86 -15.72
N GLU A 157 -0.46 -50.38 -16.93
CA GLU A 157 0.82 -50.35 -17.61
C GLU A 157 0.64 -49.96 -19.08
N LEU A 158 1.42 -48.96 -19.50
CA LEU A 158 1.57 -48.55 -20.89
C LEU A 158 3.05 -48.68 -21.26
N CYS A 159 3.36 -49.63 -22.13
CA CYS A 159 4.71 -49.92 -22.59
C CYS A 159 4.80 -49.67 -24.10
N SER A 160 5.60 -48.67 -24.49
CA SER A 160 5.94 -48.48 -25.90
C SER A 160 6.96 -49.53 -26.34
N THR A 161 6.72 -50.17 -27.48
CA THR A 161 7.70 -51.05 -28.12
C THR A 161 8.55 -50.31 -29.17
N ASN A 162 8.26 -49.04 -29.41
CA ASN A 162 8.94 -48.20 -30.40
C ASN A 162 9.72 -47.09 -29.71
N ILE A 163 10.99 -46.96 -30.06
CA ILE A 163 11.89 -45.96 -29.47
C ILE A 163 11.47 -44.52 -29.82
N ASP A 164 10.75 -44.34 -30.93
CA ASP A 164 10.36 -43.03 -31.45
C ASP A 164 8.98 -42.59 -30.91
N HIS A 165 8.26 -43.46 -30.21
CA HIS A 165 6.91 -43.19 -29.71
C HIS A 165 6.84 -43.23 -28.18
N ALA A 166 6.16 -42.23 -27.61
CA ALA A 166 5.87 -42.19 -26.18
C ALA A 166 4.87 -43.28 -25.79
N ALA A 167 4.95 -43.73 -24.54
CA ALA A 167 3.97 -44.69 -24.00
C ALA A 167 2.58 -44.05 -23.88
N LEU A 168 2.54 -42.79 -23.46
CA LEU A 168 1.35 -41.95 -23.42
C LEU A 168 1.66 -40.65 -24.16
N HIS A 169 1.22 -40.58 -25.42
CA HIS A 169 1.54 -39.48 -26.31
C HIS A 169 0.56 -38.30 -26.15
N CYS A 170 1.12 -37.13 -25.83
CA CYS A 170 0.44 -35.85 -25.71
C CYS A 170 1.27 -34.75 -26.42
N PRO A 171 1.00 -34.47 -27.70
CA PRO A 171 1.70 -33.44 -28.48
C PRO A 171 1.14 -32.05 -28.21
N THR A 172 1.86 -31.01 -28.66
CA THR A 172 1.37 -29.62 -28.59
C THR A 172 -0.04 -29.48 -29.20
N GLY A 173 -0.93 -28.81 -28.46
CA GLY A 173 -2.33 -28.65 -28.82
C GLY A 173 -3.25 -29.81 -28.42
N ALA A 174 -2.70 -30.89 -27.85
CA ALA A 174 -3.47 -31.90 -27.11
C ALA A 174 -3.49 -31.59 -25.61
N SER A 175 -4.37 -32.24 -24.85
CA SER A 175 -4.44 -32.08 -23.39
C SER A 175 -4.68 -33.38 -22.66
N LEU A 176 -3.87 -33.66 -21.65
CA LEU A 176 -3.94 -34.84 -20.80
C LEU A 176 -4.20 -34.42 -19.34
N ILE A 177 -5.14 -35.08 -18.68
CA ILE A 177 -5.32 -35.01 -17.23
C ILE A 177 -5.23 -36.43 -16.68
N ILE A 178 -4.44 -36.66 -15.63
CA ILE A 178 -4.39 -37.93 -14.91
C ILE A 178 -4.77 -37.65 -13.46
N ASP A 179 -5.72 -38.42 -12.95
CA ASP A 179 -6.25 -38.29 -11.60
C ASP A 179 -6.53 -39.68 -11.00
N ASP A 180 -6.86 -39.73 -9.72
CA ASP A 180 -7.39 -40.93 -9.06
C ASP A 180 -8.91 -40.85 -8.85
N THR A 181 -9.49 -41.79 -8.11
CA THR A 181 -10.95 -41.84 -7.94
C THR A 181 -11.53 -40.70 -7.10
N THR A 182 -10.69 -39.98 -6.35
CA THR A 182 -11.05 -38.71 -5.70
C THR A 182 -10.72 -37.58 -6.65
N LEU A 183 -11.62 -37.31 -7.59
CA LEU A 183 -11.35 -36.32 -8.62
C LEU A 183 -11.11 -34.93 -8.02
N ASN A 184 -10.10 -34.21 -8.54
CA ASN A 184 -9.87 -32.78 -8.31
C ASN A 184 -10.91 -31.94 -9.05
N ARG A 185 -12.18 -32.26 -8.86
CA ARG A 185 -13.33 -31.62 -9.47
C ARG A 185 -14.42 -31.43 -8.44
N THR A 186 -15.01 -30.25 -8.45
CA THR A 186 -16.20 -29.97 -7.65
C THR A 186 -17.40 -30.77 -8.17
N ALA A 187 -18.46 -30.85 -7.37
CA ALA A 187 -19.71 -31.53 -7.73
C ALA A 187 -20.40 -30.96 -8.98
N ASP A 188 -20.09 -29.73 -9.38
CA ASP A 188 -20.57 -29.12 -10.62
C ASP A 188 -19.65 -29.36 -11.85
N GLY A 189 -18.56 -30.11 -11.66
CA GLY A 189 -17.62 -30.53 -12.71
C GLY A 189 -16.43 -29.60 -12.93
N ARG A 190 -16.34 -28.45 -12.24
CA ARG A 190 -15.17 -27.54 -12.34
C ARG A 190 -13.90 -28.17 -11.76
N HIS A 191 -12.80 -28.08 -12.49
CA HIS A 191 -11.47 -28.49 -12.06
C HIS A 191 -10.94 -27.60 -10.94
N ILE A 192 -10.31 -28.22 -9.94
CA ILE A 192 -9.71 -27.56 -8.78
C ILE A 192 -8.21 -27.50 -9.01
N VAL A 193 -7.68 -26.30 -9.14
CA VAL A 193 -6.22 -26.06 -9.18
C VAL A 193 -5.79 -25.60 -7.80
N PRO A 194 -4.92 -26.34 -7.10
CA PRO A 194 -4.37 -25.92 -5.82
C PRO A 194 -3.70 -24.55 -5.84
N GLU A 195 -3.78 -23.85 -4.71
CA GLU A 195 -3.08 -22.60 -4.46
C GLU A 195 -2.15 -22.79 -3.25
N ASN A 196 -0.85 -22.53 -3.44
CA ASN A 196 0.17 -22.59 -2.38
C ASN A 196 0.16 -23.93 -1.59
N GLY A 197 0.07 -25.07 -2.28
CA GLY A 197 0.06 -26.38 -1.62
C GLY A 197 -1.23 -26.70 -0.85
N LYS A 198 -2.33 -25.99 -1.11
CA LYS A 198 -3.58 -26.10 -0.35
C LYS A 198 -4.83 -26.02 -1.24
N VAL A 199 -5.95 -26.49 -0.69
CA VAL A 199 -7.27 -26.34 -1.32
C VAL A 199 -7.64 -24.84 -1.39
N PRO A 200 -7.98 -24.29 -2.56
CA PRO A 200 -8.11 -22.84 -2.77
C PRO A 200 -9.39 -22.23 -2.18
N TYR A 201 -10.47 -23.02 -2.05
CA TYR A 201 -11.77 -22.54 -1.58
C TYR A 201 -12.64 -23.69 -1.05
N ASP A 202 -13.61 -23.36 -0.19
CA ASP A 202 -14.62 -24.30 0.30
C ASP A 202 -15.45 -24.87 -0.86
N CYS A 203 -15.55 -26.19 -0.97
CA CYS A 203 -16.39 -26.82 -1.98
C CYS A 203 -16.79 -28.26 -1.60
N THR A 204 -17.62 -28.87 -2.44
CA THR A 204 -17.94 -30.30 -2.39
C THR A 204 -17.39 -30.94 -3.65
N LEU A 205 -16.60 -32.01 -3.50
CA LEU A 205 -16.03 -32.78 -4.61
C LEU A 205 -17.11 -33.59 -5.33
N SER A 206 -16.80 -34.10 -6.53
CA SER A 206 -17.70 -34.94 -7.35
C SER A 206 -18.22 -36.18 -6.61
N ASN A 207 -17.44 -36.74 -5.68
CA ASN A 207 -17.82 -37.88 -4.84
C ASN A 207 -18.65 -37.50 -3.60
N GLY A 208 -18.98 -36.20 -3.43
CA GLY A 208 -19.76 -35.69 -2.30
C GLY A 208 -18.95 -35.32 -1.06
N LYS A 209 -17.61 -35.49 -1.06
CA LYS A 209 -16.73 -35.08 0.05
C LYS A 209 -16.68 -33.56 0.14
N ALA A 210 -16.94 -33.02 1.33
CA ALA A 210 -16.73 -31.60 1.59
C ALA A 210 -15.25 -31.34 1.91
N VAL A 211 -14.70 -30.28 1.33
CA VAL A 211 -13.35 -29.76 1.60
C VAL A 211 -13.43 -28.26 1.85
N SER A 212 -12.53 -27.77 2.69
CA SER A 212 -12.46 -26.37 3.10
C SER A 212 -11.23 -25.69 2.51
N ARG A 213 -11.30 -24.37 2.34
CA ARG A 213 -10.14 -23.54 2.01
C ARG A 213 -9.02 -23.79 3.01
N ASN A 214 -7.80 -23.88 2.49
CA ASN A 214 -6.58 -24.20 3.24
C ASN A 214 -6.46 -25.65 3.73
N ASP A 215 -7.40 -26.53 3.42
CA ASP A 215 -7.23 -27.96 3.67
C ASP A 215 -5.98 -28.48 2.92
N PRO A 216 -5.26 -29.48 3.48
CA PRO A 216 -4.11 -30.07 2.81
C PRO A 216 -4.56 -30.83 1.55
N LEU A 217 -3.68 -30.87 0.54
CA LEU A 217 -4.00 -31.51 -0.73
C LEU A 217 -4.21 -33.02 -0.66
N SER A 218 -3.75 -33.67 0.41
CA SER A 218 -4.11 -35.06 0.71
C SER A 218 -5.62 -35.27 0.90
N THR A 219 -6.42 -34.21 1.11
CA THR A 219 -7.88 -34.29 1.10
C THR A 219 -8.46 -34.44 -0.30
N LEU A 220 -7.69 -34.14 -1.34
CA LEU A 220 -8.07 -34.31 -2.74
C LEU A 220 -7.58 -35.65 -3.32
N GLU A 221 -6.94 -36.50 -2.52
CA GLU A 221 -6.40 -37.79 -2.99
C GLU A 221 -7.27 -38.97 -2.52
N SER A 222 -7.24 -40.06 -3.30
CA SER A 222 -7.77 -41.35 -2.86
C SER A 222 -6.93 -41.94 -1.73
N ASN A 223 -7.58 -42.64 -0.79
CA ASN A 223 -6.90 -43.41 0.25
C ASN A 223 -6.29 -44.74 -0.28
N LEU A 224 -6.63 -45.13 -1.52
CA LEU A 224 -6.13 -46.34 -2.15
C LEU A 224 -5.84 -46.07 -3.64
N PRO A 225 -4.93 -45.14 -3.97
CA PRO A 225 -4.75 -44.64 -5.33
C PRO A 225 -4.37 -45.77 -6.29
N GLY A 226 -4.86 -45.66 -7.53
CA GLY A 226 -4.41 -46.51 -8.64
C GLY A 226 -2.99 -46.15 -9.10
N GLU A 227 -2.31 -47.12 -9.71
CA GLU A 227 -0.96 -46.96 -10.26
C GLU A 227 -0.99 -46.91 -11.78
N LEU A 228 -0.20 -46.01 -12.37
CA LEU A 228 0.15 -45.99 -13.79
C LEU A 228 1.66 -46.11 -13.96
N TYR A 229 2.10 -47.16 -14.69
CA TYR A 229 3.47 -47.28 -15.16
C TYR A 229 3.53 -47.05 -16.67
N ALA A 230 4.05 -45.89 -17.08
CA ALA A 230 4.21 -45.51 -18.48
C ALA A 230 5.69 -45.51 -18.84
N TRP A 231 6.11 -46.35 -19.79
CA TRP A 231 7.52 -46.46 -20.12
C TRP A 231 7.85 -46.78 -21.58
N ALA A 232 8.99 -46.25 -22.03
CA ALA A 232 9.57 -46.48 -23.35
C ALA A 232 10.83 -47.37 -23.27
N PRO A 233 11.19 -48.10 -24.33
CA PRO A 233 12.22 -49.14 -24.27
C PRO A 233 13.64 -48.54 -24.28
N SER A 234 14.66 -49.34 -23.94
CA SER A 234 16.06 -48.88 -24.00
C SER A 234 16.41 -48.38 -25.41
N GLY A 235 17.05 -47.21 -25.50
CA GLY A 235 17.27 -46.51 -26.78
C GLY A 235 16.16 -45.53 -27.15
N ALA A 236 15.15 -45.35 -26.31
CA ALA A 236 14.06 -44.40 -26.53
C ALA A 236 14.57 -42.98 -26.80
N LEU A 237 14.01 -42.38 -27.85
CA LEU A 237 14.19 -40.99 -28.26
C LEU A 237 12.97 -40.14 -27.90
N ALA A 238 11.80 -40.76 -27.75
CA ALA A 238 10.57 -40.14 -27.25
C ALA A 238 10.49 -40.06 -25.72
N ALA A 239 9.55 -39.28 -25.21
CA ALA A 239 9.27 -39.22 -23.78
C ALA A 239 8.60 -40.50 -23.26
N GLY A 240 8.60 -40.71 -21.94
CA GLY A 240 7.73 -41.74 -21.33
C GLY A 240 6.26 -41.32 -21.44
N ILE A 241 5.96 -40.13 -20.94
CA ILE A 241 4.68 -39.42 -21.10
C ILE A 241 4.95 -38.06 -21.75
N GLY A 242 4.28 -37.76 -22.86
CA GLY A 242 4.42 -36.48 -23.57
C GLY A 242 4.69 -36.66 -25.06
N SER A 243 5.73 -36.05 -25.64
CA SER A 243 5.90 -36.07 -27.11
C SER A 243 6.66 -37.27 -27.66
N ASN A 244 6.39 -37.55 -28.94
CA ASN A 244 7.18 -38.47 -29.74
C ASN A 244 8.49 -37.83 -30.23
N TYR A 245 9.30 -38.63 -30.92
CA TYR A 245 10.39 -38.15 -31.75
C TYR A 245 10.03 -38.41 -33.22
N LEU A 246 10.10 -37.37 -34.06
CA LEU A 246 9.65 -37.43 -35.46
C LEU A 246 10.81 -37.60 -36.46
N GLY A 247 12.01 -37.92 -35.98
CA GLY A 247 13.16 -38.23 -36.83
C GLY A 247 14.12 -37.06 -37.08
N THR A 248 14.09 -36.00 -36.27
CA THR A 248 15.02 -34.86 -36.44
C THR A 248 16.47 -35.25 -36.17
N PRO A 249 17.44 -34.80 -36.99
CA PRO A 249 18.86 -35.10 -36.76
C PRO A 249 19.35 -34.64 -35.39
N ARG A 250 20.22 -35.45 -34.76
CA ARG A 250 20.86 -35.13 -33.46
C ARG A 250 22.01 -34.13 -33.65
N ASP A 251 21.69 -32.88 -33.93
CA ASP A 251 22.66 -31.80 -34.03
C ASP A 251 22.11 -30.45 -33.54
N ILE A 252 23.02 -29.50 -33.26
CA ILE A 252 22.67 -28.18 -32.69
C ILE A 252 21.85 -27.33 -33.68
N ALA A 253 21.94 -27.58 -34.99
CA ALA A 253 21.21 -26.80 -35.99
C ALA A 253 19.72 -27.17 -36.03
N HIS A 254 19.36 -28.38 -35.58
CA HIS A 254 17.97 -28.87 -35.50
C HIS A 254 17.40 -28.84 -34.08
N ARG A 255 18.10 -28.16 -33.17
CA ARG A 255 17.62 -27.91 -31.81
C ARG A 255 16.24 -27.26 -31.87
N ASP A 256 15.33 -27.76 -31.04
CA ASP A 256 14.00 -27.17 -30.81
C ASP A 256 13.02 -27.35 -32.01
N GLN A 257 13.31 -28.26 -32.95
CA GLN A 257 12.53 -28.45 -34.20
C GLN A 257 11.69 -29.74 -34.23
N ASP A 258 11.83 -30.62 -33.24
CA ASP A 258 10.98 -31.81 -33.13
C ASP A 258 9.69 -31.51 -32.33
N GLU A 259 8.85 -32.52 -32.15
CA GLU A 259 7.54 -32.38 -31.52
C GLU A 259 7.64 -31.94 -30.04
N PRO A 260 7.03 -30.79 -29.66
CA PRO A 260 6.92 -30.40 -28.27
C PRO A 260 5.72 -31.08 -27.58
N ALA A 261 5.83 -31.33 -26.28
CA ALA A 261 4.70 -31.88 -25.51
C ALA A 261 3.55 -30.87 -25.34
N GLY A 262 2.32 -31.37 -25.21
CA GLY A 262 1.12 -30.57 -24.94
C GLY A 262 0.87 -30.30 -23.47
N ASN A 263 -0.32 -29.81 -23.15
CA ASN A 263 -0.80 -29.60 -21.79
C ASN A 263 -0.97 -30.96 -21.07
N MET A 264 -0.34 -31.10 -19.92
CA MET A 264 -0.43 -32.30 -19.08
C MET A 264 -0.67 -31.88 -17.64
N THR A 265 -1.71 -32.41 -17.01
CA THR A 265 -2.06 -32.16 -15.61
C THR A 265 -2.10 -33.46 -14.83
N PHE A 266 -1.47 -33.49 -13.67
CA PHE A 266 -1.43 -34.62 -12.76
C PHE A 266 -2.05 -34.21 -11.43
N ASP A 267 -3.23 -34.72 -11.16
CA ASP A 267 -4.09 -34.31 -10.05
C ASP A 267 -4.02 -35.26 -8.85
N GLY A 268 -3.74 -36.53 -9.11
CA GLY A 268 -3.67 -37.58 -8.09
C GLY A 268 -3.13 -38.89 -8.62
N GLY A 269 -3.02 -39.89 -7.75
CA GLY A 269 -2.58 -41.24 -8.10
C GLY A 269 -1.08 -41.53 -7.97
N LEU A 270 -0.68 -42.78 -8.20
CA LEU A 270 0.72 -43.22 -8.22
C LEU A 270 1.20 -43.34 -9.66
N ILE A 271 2.09 -42.46 -10.10
CA ILE A 271 2.53 -42.39 -11.49
C ILE A 271 4.02 -42.61 -11.58
N VAL A 272 4.42 -43.56 -12.42
CA VAL A 272 5.82 -43.81 -12.74
C VAL A 272 6.01 -43.66 -14.26
N ALA A 273 6.82 -42.68 -14.66
CA ALA A 273 7.08 -42.34 -16.05
C ALA A 273 8.56 -42.52 -16.38
N LYS A 274 8.88 -43.33 -17.39
CA LYS A 274 10.28 -43.65 -17.73
C LYS A 274 10.54 -43.62 -19.23
N SER A 275 11.51 -42.81 -19.66
CA SER A 275 12.04 -42.92 -21.02
C SER A 275 13.33 -43.72 -21.05
N GLY A 276 13.29 -44.89 -21.69
CA GLY A 276 14.47 -45.71 -21.99
C GLY A 276 15.38 -46.04 -20.80
N SER A 277 16.65 -46.28 -21.10
CA SER A 277 17.67 -46.56 -20.09
C SER A 277 18.46 -45.29 -19.79
N ASN A 278 18.62 -44.97 -18.50
CA ASN A 278 19.50 -43.89 -18.03
C ASN A 278 20.99 -44.21 -18.19
N THR A 279 21.35 -45.42 -18.64
CA THR A 279 22.74 -45.85 -18.87
C THR A 279 23.06 -46.08 -20.35
N ASN A 280 22.07 -46.05 -21.24
CA ASN A 280 22.28 -46.22 -22.68
C ASN A 280 22.47 -44.85 -23.36
N PRO A 281 23.68 -44.49 -23.83
CA PRO A 281 24.01 -43.17 -24.37
C PRO A 281 23.34 -42.84 -25.72
N ASN A 282 22.52 -43.75 -26.25
CA ASN A 282 21.70 -43.48 -27.43
C ASN A 282 20.25 -43.09 -27.09
N SER A 283 19.93 -42.94 -25.80
CA SER A 283 18.56 -42.64 -25.34
C SER A 283 18.48 -41.17 -24.89
N ASP A 284 17.45 -40.44 -25.36
CA ASP A 284 17.40 -38.98 -25.25
C ASP A 284 16.10 -38.38 -24.70
N GLY A 285 15.04 -39.16 -24.56
CA GLY A 285 13.74 -38.61 -24.14
C GLY A 285 13.64 -38.29 -22.64
N ALA A 286 12.75 -37.36 -22.30
CA ALA A 286 12.40 -37.07 -20.92
C ALA A 286 11.50 -38.15 -20.30
N GLY A 287 11.49 -38.27 -18.97
CA GLY A 287 10.50 -39.11 -18.28
C GLY A 287 9.08 -38.60 -18.56
N ILE A 288 8.85 -37.33 -18.23
CA ILE A 288 7.65 -36.56 -18.57
C ILE A 288 8.06 -35.30 -19.33
N GLY A 289 7.47 -35.07 -20.49
CA GLY A 289 7.76 -33.91 -21.34
C GLY A 289 8.09 -34.32 -22.76
N SER A 290 9.26 -33.96 -23.28
CA SER A 290 9.54 -34.15 -24.71
C SER A 290 10.58 -35.21 -25.06
N GLY A 291 10.51 -35.66 -26.32
CA GLY A 291 11.57 -36.42 -26.97
C GLY A 291 12.79 -35.58 -27.37
N ARG A 292 13.74 -36.19 -28.07
CA ARG A 292 14.94 -35.53 -28.63
C ARG A 292 14.54 -34.35 -29.51
N CYS A 293 15.25 -33.22 -29.37
CA CYS A 293 15.09 -31.99 -30.18
C CYS A 293 13.70 -31.32 -30.11
N GLY A 294 12.75 -31.82 -29.31
CA GLY A 294 11.46 -31.18 -29.07
C GLY A 294 11.51 -30.34 -27.78
N PRO A 295 11.03 -29.09 -27.75
CA PRO A 295 10.87 -28.33 -26.51
C PRO A 295 10.07 -29.12 -25.46
N GLY A 296 10.41 -28.98 -24.17
CA GLY A 296 9.76 -29.73 -23.09
C GLY A 296 8.22 -29.65 -23.11
N THR A 297 7.69 -28.48 -23.50
CA THR A 297 6.28 -28.27 -23.86
C THR A 297 6.19 -27.24 -24.98
N GLY A 298 5.01 -27.08 -25.60
CA GLY A 298 4.71 -25.91 -26.42
C GLY A 298 4.71 -24.61 -25.60
N LEU A 299 4.96 -23.46 -26.24
CA LEU A 299 5.15 -22.15 -25.55
C LEU A 299 4.02 -21.76 -24.58
N ASN A 300 2.78 -22.14 -24.87
CA ASN A 300 1.60 -21.84 -24.05
C ASN A 300 1.07 -23.07 -23.30
N GLU A 301 1.80 -24.17 -23.33
CA GLU A 301 1.41 -25.45 -22.76
C GLU A 301 2.25 -25.74 -21.51
N TRP A 302 1.67 -26.47 -20.56
CA TRP A 302 2.23 -26.70 -19.23
C TRP A 302 2.23 -28.17 -18.83
N ILE A 303 3.30 -28.58 -18.17
CA ILE A 303 3.30 -29.72 -17.26
C ILE A 303 2.87 -29.20 -15.89
N THR A 304 1.69 -29.59 -15.42
CA THR A 304 1.12 -29.15 -14.14
C THR A 304 0.97 -30.33 -13.19
N ILE A 305 1.55 -30.26 -12.00
CA ILE A 305 1.37 -31.26 -10.94
C ILE A 305 0.67 -30.59 -9.77
N ASN A 306 -0.56 -31.03 -9.51
CA ASN A 306 -1.40 -30.53 -8.44
C ASN A 306 -1.38 -31.47 -7.23
N GLY A 307 -1.16 -32.76 -7.44
CA GLY A 307 -1.21 -33.80 -6.41
C GLY A 307 -0.56 -35.10 -6.85
N GLY A 308 -0.81 -36.16 -6.08
CA GLY A 308 -0.31 -37.52 -6.33
C GLY A 308 1.15 -37.76 -5.94
N ARG A 309 1.61 -38.98 -6.24
CA ARG A 309 3.00 -39.42 -6.05
C ARG A 309 3.59 -39.78 -7.41
N ILE A 310 4.53 -38.96 -7.87
CA ILE A 310 5.07 -39.03 -9.23
C ILE A 310 6.57 -39.36 -9.18
N SER A 311 6.97 -40.36 -9.95
CA SER A 311 8.37 -40.71 -10.18
C SER A 311 8.66 -40.66 -11.67
N ALA A 312 9.45 -39.68 -12.09
CA ALA A 312 9.81 -39.47 -13.49
C ALA A 312 11.30 -39.71 -13.70
N GLN A 313 11.65 -40.57 -14.64
CA GLN A 313 13.04 -40.87 -14.99
C GLN A 313 13.31 -40.57 -16.47
N GLY A 314 14.26 -39.68 -16.70
CA GLY A 314 14.80 -39.41 -18.03
C GLY A 314 15.62 -40.58 -18.58
N ALA A 315 15.72 -40.60 -19.91
CA ALA A 315 16.70 -41.41 -20.62
C ALA A 315 18.11 -40.86 -20.38
N TYR A 316 19.18 -41.53 -20.85
CA TYR A 316 20.57 -41.11 -20.57
C TYR A 316 20.82 -39.59 -20.75
N HIS A 317 20.26 -38.97 -21.79
CA HIS A 317 20.41 -37.53 -22.05
C HIS A 317 19.15 -36.68 -21.74
N GLY A 318 18.08 -37.27 -21.21
CA GLY A 318 16.82 -36.57 -20.96
C GLY A 318 16.69 -36.09 -19.52
N ALA A 319 15.86 -35.06 -19.31
CA ALA A 319 15.44 -34.66 -17.98
C ALA A 319 14.47 -35.68 -17.36
N GLY A 320 14.34 -35.67 -16.03
CA GLY A 320 13.24 -36.39 -15.37
C GLY A 320 11.89 -35.83 -15.81
N ILE A 321 11.68 -34.54 -15.56
CA ILE A 321 10.54 -33.75 -16.04
C ILE A 321 11.07 -32.51 -16.76
N GLY A 322 10.69 -32.34 -18.02
CA GLY A 322 11.13 -31.23 -18.85
C GLY A 322 11.44 -31.68 -20.27
N SER A 323 12.64 -31.40 -20.76
CA SER A 323 13.00 -31.73 -22.14
C SER A 323 13.90 -32.95 -22.30
N GLY A 324 13.78 -33.58 -23.47
CA GLY A 324 14.81 -34.49 -23.96
C GLY A 324 16.11 -33.76 -24.34
N ALA A 325 17.04 -34.49 -24.94
CA ALA A 325 18.30 -33.90 -25.38
C ALA A 325 18.09 -32.82 -26.45
N MET A 326 18.95 -31.80 -26.44
CA MET A 326 19.05 -30.78 -27.48
C MET A 326 17.75 -29.99 -27.71
N ALA A 327 17.11 -29.55 -26.64
CA ALA A 327 15.94 -28.69 -26.70
C ALA A 327 15.86 -27.76 -25.47
N PRO A 328 15.18 -26.59 -25.52
CA PRO A 328 14.87 -25.85 -24.31
C PRO A 328 14.00 -26.71 -23.41
N SER A 329 13.93 -26.32 -22.14
CA SER A 329 12.91 -26.86 -21.26
C SER A 329 11.49 -26.52 -21.74
N GLY A 330 10.49 -26.92 -20.96
CA GLY A 330 9.09 -26.52 -21.14
C GLY A 330 8.60 -25.70 -19.95
N ASN A 331 7.32 -25.30 -19.99
CA ASN A 331 6.69 -24.73 -18.82
C ASN A 331 6.31 -25.84 -17.84
N ILE A 332 6.71 -25.70 -16.58
CA ILE A 332 6.45 -26.66 -15.52
C ILE A 332 5.87 -25.89 -14.33
N ARG A 333 4.76 -26.39 -13.78
CA ARG A 333 4.14 -25.88 -12.56
C ARG A 333 3.90 -27.02 -11.60
N ILE A 334 4.35 -26.88 -10.36
CA ILE A 334 4.10 -27.85 -9.31
C ILE A 334 3.48 -27.12 -8.13
N ASN A 335 2.20 -27.43 -7.87
CA ASN A 335 1.42 -26.87 -6.79
C ASN A 335 1.32 -27.81 -5.58
N GLY A 336 1.64 -29.10 -5.74
CA GLY A 336 1.45 -30.11 -4.70
C GLY A 336 2.04 -31.47 -5.06
N GLY A 337 1.73 -32.47 -4.25
CA GLY A 337 2.18 -33.86 -4.44
C GLY A 337 3.61 -34.16 -3.95
N PHE A 338 3.98 -35.43 -4.05
CA PHE A 338 5.35 -35.90 -3.82
C PHE A 338 5.99 -36.27 -5.16
N VAL A 339 7.00 -35.51 -5.59
CA VAL A 339 7.54 -35.58 -6.95
C VAL A 339 9.03 -35.92 -6.92
N GLU A 340 9.36 -37.12 -7.38
CA GLU A 340 10.73 -37.54 -7.65
C GLU A 340 11.02 -37.37 -9.14
N SER A 341 12.03 -36.58 -9.46
CA SER A 341 12.38 -36.30 -10.85
C SER A 341 13.86 -36.54 -11.08
N LEU A 342 14.17 -37.65 -11.73
CA LEU A 342 15.50 -38.16 -11.93
C LEU A 342 15.94 -37.87 -13.36
N GLY A 343 16.91 -36.99 -13.51
CA GLY A 343 17.61 -36.82 -14.78
C GLY A 343 18.32 -38.09 -15.21
N GLY A 344 18.52 -38.24 -16.51
CA GLY A 344 19.49 -39.18 -17.05
C GLY A 344 20.90 -38.92 -16.55
N ASN A 345 21.84 -39.76 -16.96
CA ASN A 345 23.26 -39.54 -16.69
C ASN A 345 23.75 -38.17 -17.17
N ASP A 346 23.11 -37.59 -18.19
CA ASP A 346 23.41 -36.31 -18.80
C ASP A 346 22.17 -35.39 -18.83
N GLY A 347 21.38 -35.38 -17.77
CA GLY A 347 20.15 -34.56 -17.69
C GLY A 347 19.88 -34.02 -16.29
N ASN A 348 19.06 -32.98 -16.24
CA ASN A 348 18.61 -32.37 -14.98
C ASN A 348 17.40 -33.12 -14.40
N GLY A 349 17.16 -32.95 -13.11
CA GLY A 349 15.94 -33.44 -12.47
C GLY A 349 14.70 -32.74 -13.05
N PHE A 350 14.59 -31.44 -12.81
CA PHE A 350 13.64 -30.57 -13.50
C PHE A 350 14.35 -29.69 -14.51
N GLY A 351 13.80 -29.56 -15.72
CA GLY A 351 14.25 -28.56 -16.68
C GLY A 351 14.78 -29.13 -17.98
N GLY A 352 16.10 -29.02 -18.20
CA GLY A 352 16.75 -29.36 -19.47
C GLY A 352 17.42 -30.74 -19.49
N GLY A 353 17.39 -31.41 -20.65
CA GLY A 353 18.27 -32.53 -20.98
C GLY A 353 19.68 -32.10 -21.42
N CYS A 354 20.44 -33.03 -21.99
CA CYS A 354 21.80 -32.77 -22.49
C CYS A 354 21.81 -31.69 -23.57
N SER A 355 22.75 -30.75 -23.48
CA SER A 355 22.87 -29.64 -24.44
C SER A 355 21.59 -28.81 -24.59
N ALA A 356 20.91 -28.54 -23.47
CA ALA A 356 19.66 -27.81 -23.43
C ALA A 356 19.73 -26.46 -24.17
N GLY A 357 18.63 -26.13 -24.84
CA GLY A 357 18.44 -24.87 -25.56
C GLY A 357 18.14 -23.67 -24.65
N ASN A 358 18.07 -22.48 -25.26
CA ASN A 358 17.69 -21.27 -24.54
C ASN A 358 16.21 -21.36 -24.12
N SER A 359 15.98 -21.36 -22.81
CA SER A 359 14.68 -21.56 -22.17
C SER A 359 14.08 -20.26 -21.62
N SER A 360 14.55 -19.09 -22.05
CA SER A 360 14.05 -17.78 -21.58
C SER A 360 12.57 -17.49 -21.85
N ALA A 361 11.95 -18.22 -22.77
CA ALA A 361 10.52 -18.15 -23.06
C ALA A 361 9.66 -19.04 -22.13
N TYR A 362 10.28 -19.86 -21.27
CA TYR A 362 9.61 -20.84 -20.41
C TYR A 362 9.80 -20.53 -18.93
N GLN A 363 8.94 -21.12 -18.10
CA GLN A 363 8.94 -20.93 -16.65
C GLN A 363 8.81 -22.26 -15.89
N LEU A 364 9.51 -22.36 -14.77
CA LEU A 364 9.33 -23.37 -13.73
C LEU A 364 8.78 -22.69 -12.48
N ILE A 365 7.55 -23.03 -12.08
CA ILE A 365 6.85 -22.42 -10.95
C ILE A 365 6.57 -23.48 -9.89
N LEU A 366 7.12 -23.28 -8.69
CA LEU A 366 7.00 -24.18 -7.55
C LEU A 366 6.27 -23.47 -6.42
N THR A 367 5.05 -23.91 -6.11
CA THR A 367 4.19 -23.27 -5.10
C THR A 367 3.82 -24.22 -3.95
N GLY A 368 4.16 -25.50 -4.02
CA GLY A 368 3.84 -26.46 -2.98
C GLY A 368 4.38 -27.86 -3.27
N GLY A 369 4.08 -28.81 -2.40
CA GLY A 369 4.49 -30.21 -2.54
C GLY A 369 5.88 -30.52 -1.97
N THR A 370 6.27 -31.78 -2.03
CA THR A 370 7.61 -32.25 -1.65
C THR A 370 8.32 -32.78 -2.89
N LEU A 371 9.42 -32.11 -3.25
CA LEU A 371 10.04 -32.19 -4.57
C LEU A 371 11.48 -32.65 -4.43
N LEU A 372 11.83 -33.71 -5.15
CA LEU A 372 13.17 -34.29 -5.19
C LEU A 372 13.73 -34.32 -6.61
N PRO A 373 13.93 -33.14 -7.25
CA PRO A 373 14.70 -33.07 -8.48
C PRO A 373 16.13 -33.52 -8.23
N THR A 374 16.61 -34.46 -9.04
CA THR A 374 17.95 -35.00 -8.91
C THR A 374 18.58 -35.08 -10.30
N GLY A 375 19.55 -34.20 -10.54
CA GLY A 375 20.43 -34.28 -11.70
C GLY A 375 21.57 -35.26 -11.47
N SER A 376 22.17 -35.70 -12.56
CA SER A 376 23.41 -36.48 -12.47
C SER A 376 24.57 -35.68 -11.87
N ARG A 377 25.56 -36.39 -11.36
CA ARG A 377 26.85 -35.85 -10.91
C ARG A 377 28.02 -36.30 -11.78
N SER A 378 27.71 -36.90 -12.94
CA SER A 378 28.70 -37.33 -13.93
C SER A 378 29.51 -36.16 -14.50
N ASP A 379 28.89 -34.98 -14.63
CA ASP A 379 29.49 -33.75 -15.14
C ASP A 379 28.94 -32.53 -14.37
N PRO A 380 29.78 -31.53 -14.03
CA PRO A 380 29.34 -30.31 -13.33
C PRO A 380 28.32 -29.45 -14.11
N ILE A 381 28.13 -29.66 -15.41
CA ILE A 381 27.13 -28.92 -16.20
C ILE A 381 25.69 -29.32 -15.87
N PHE A 382 25.47 -30.51 -15.30
CA PHE A 382 24.14 -30.99 -14.94
C PHE A 382 23.75 -30.57 -13.53
N ASN A 383 22.50 -30.14 -13.41
CA ASN A 383 21.93 -29.52 -12.23
C ASN A 383 20.67 -30.26 -11.79
N ASP A 384 20.22 -30.03 -10.57
CA ASP A 384 18.96 -30.63 -10.12
C ASP A 384 17.78 -29.93 -10.78
N VAL A 385 17.85 -28.60 -10.86
CA VAL A 385 16.77 -27.77 -11.40
C VAL A 385 17.32 -26.72 -12.36
N GLY A 386 16.69 -26.58 -13.52
CA GLY A 386 16.91 -25.46 -14.43
C GLY A 386 17.28 -25.88 -15.85
N ALA A 387 17.52 -24.86 -16.67
CA ALA A 387 18.07 -24.95 -18.02
C ALA A 387 18.58 -23.55 -18.41
N PRO A 388 19.41 -23.40 -19.45
CA PRO A 388 19.94 -22.10 -19.84
C PRO A 388 18.84 -21.05 -20.08
N GLY A 389 18.80 -20.02 -19.25
CA GLY A 389 17.82 -18.93 -19.34
C GLY A 389 16.43 -19.22 -18.79
N LEU A 390 16.16 -20.42 -18.24
CA LEU A 390 14.87 -20.77 -17.66
C LEU A 390 14.54 -19.89 -16.45
N GLN A 391 13.30 -19.39 -16.37
CA GLN A 391 12.84 -18.61 -15.22
C GLN A 391 12.34 -19.56 -14.13
N VAL A 392 13.02 -19.62 -12.99
CA VAL A 392 12.65 -20.49 -11.86
C VAL A 392 12.06 -19.64 -10.73
N VAL A 393 10.79 -19.88 -10.42
CA VAL A 393 10.02 -19.20 -9.36
C VAL A 393 9.67 -20.19 -8.25
N VAL A 394 10.01 -19.87 -7.01
CA VAL A 394 9.76 -20.70 -5.83
C VAL A 394 9.06 -19.87 -4.75
N THR A 395 7.86 -20.30 -4.38
CA THR A 395 7.00 -19.63 -3.38
C THR A 395 6.46 -20.61 -2.32
N GLY A 396 6.77 -21.89 -2.43
CA GLY A 396 6.28 -22.90 -1.50
C GLY A 396 6.87 -24.28 -1.73
N GLY A 397 6.48 -25.19 -0.84
CA GLY A 397 6.86 -26.60 -0.86
C GLY A 397 8.15 -26.90 -0.10
N SER A 398 8.57 -28.15 -0.20
CA SER A 398 9.86 -28.65 0.30
C SER A 398 10.65 -29.17 -0.90
N MET A 399 11.77 -28.54 -1.25
CA MET A 399 12.57 -28.95 -2.41
C MET A 399 14.00 -29.29 -2.03
N GLY A 400 14.32 -30.58 -2.08
CA GLY A 400 15.64 -31.15 -1.88
C GLY A 400 16.08 -32.01 -3.06
N ASN A 401 17.06 -32.89 -2.88
CA ASN A 401 17.50 -33.84 -3.91
C ASN A 401 17.92 -35.17 -3.29
N GLN A 402 18.11 -36.20 -4.12
CA GLN A 402 18.59 -37.50 -3.64
C GLN A 402 20.11 -37.55 -3.40
N ASN A 403 20.87 -36.55 -3.85
CA ASN A 403 22.33 -36.48 -3.68
C ASN A 403 22.76 -35.89 -2.31
N GLY A 404 21.82 -35.26 -1.59
CA GLY A 404 22.09 -34.53 -0.35
C GLY A 404 22.11 -33.01 -0.55
N VAL A 405 21.66 -32.31 0.48
CA VAL A 405 21.44 -30.86 0.48
C VAL A 405 22.65 -30.01 0.08
N ALA A 406 23.86 -30.44 0.47
CA ALA A 406 25.09 -29.73 0.15
C ALA A 406 25.44 -29.78 -1.35
N ASP A 407 24.86 -30.75 -2.07
CA ASP A 407 25.07 -30.95 -3.50
C ASP A 407 23.91 -30.41 -4.35
N PHE A 408 22.94 -29.68 -3.76
CA PHE A 408 21.82 -29.12 -4.52
C PHE A 408 22.28 -28.03 -5.50
N ARG A 409 21.86 -28.12 -6.78
CA ARG A 409 22.31 -27.19 -7.83
C ARG A 409 21.15 -26.66 -8.68
N PHE A 410 21.16 -25.34 -8.89
CA PHE A 410 20.40 -24.68 -9.94
C PHE A 410 21.27 -24.39 -11.16
N ASP A 411 20.72 -24.60 -12.35
CA ASP A 411 21.19 -23.93 -13.56
C ASP A 411 20.63 -22.50 -13.58
N GLY A 412 21.40 -21.56 -13.03
CA GLY A 412 21.00 -20.15 -12.85
C GLY A 412 20.60 -19.81 -11.41
N THR A 413 19.64 -18.91 -11.25
CA THR A 413 19.17 -18.45 -9.93
C THR A 413 17.66 -18.61 -9.82
N ALA A 414 17.21 -19.24 -8.74
CA ALA A 414 15.79 -19.29 -8.38
C ALA A 414 15.39 -18.01 -7.64
N LYS A 415 14.16 -17.56 -7.89
CA LYS A 415 13.61 -16.34 -7.28
C LYS A 415 12.23 -16.60 -6.70
N ASN A 416 11.75 -15.74 -5.80
CA ASN A 416 10.34 -15.71 -5.45
C ASN A 416 9.51 -14.93 -6.49
N ASP A 417 8.22 -14.81 -6.26
CA ASP A 417 7.27 -14.04 -7.07
C ASP A 417 7.54 -12.52 -7.08
N ARG A 418 8.32 -12.02 -6.12
CA ARG A 418 8.81 -10.63 -6.04
C ARG A 418 10.13 -10.40 -6.78
N GLY A 419 10.74 -11.46 -7.33
CA GLY A 419 12.00 -11.40 -8.06
C GLY A 419 13.27 -11.40 -7.19
N GLU A 420 13.12 -11.68 -5.89
CA GLU A 420 14.21 -11.80 -4.92
C GLU A 420 14.85 -13.18 -5.01
N ALA A 421 16.19 -13.27 -4.95
CA ALA A 421 16.89 -14.55 -4.97
C ALA A 421 16.59 -15.34 -3.70
N VAL A 422 16.30 -16.65 -3.85
CA VAL A 422 16.00 -17.54 -2.73
C VAL A 422 17.16 -18.47 -2.38
N THR A 423 17.24 -18.84 -1.12
CA THR A 423 18.21 -19.78 -0.57
C THR A 423 17.52 -20.79 0.34
N MET A 424 18.11 -21.97 0.48
CA MET A 424 17.52 -23.07 1.23
C MET A 424 17.68 -22.88 2.75
N VAL A 425 16.64 -23.31 3.46
CA VAL A 425 16.51 -23.42 4.91
C VAL A 425 15.99 -24.83 5.21
N GLU A 426 16.68 -25.55 6.09
CA GLU A 426 16.38 -26.95 6.37
C GLU A 426 15.56 -27.09 7.65
N VAL A 427 14.48 -27.87 7.61
CA VAL A 427 13.83 -28.43 8.79
C VAL A 427 14.34 -29.86 8.94
N ASN A 428 15.01 -30.16 10.04
CA ASN A 428 15.52 -31.50 10.33
C ASN A 428 14.78 -32.07 11.54
N LEU A 429 13.97 -33.08 11.31
CA LEU A 429 13.16 -33.78 12.32
C LEU A 429 13.56 -35.24 12.42
N THR A 430 14.75 -35.62 11.95
CA THR A 430 15.21 -37.00 12.01
C THR A 430 15.27 -37.55 13.44
N SER A 431 15.45 -36.69 14.45
CA SER A 431 15.36 -37.07 15.86
C SER A 431 13.93 -37.40 16.32
N ASP A 432 12.91 -36.77 15.71
CA ASP A 432 11.49 -36.95 16.06
C ASP A 432 10.84 -38.09 15.25
N VAL A 433 11.11 -38.15 13.95
CA VAL A 433 10.40 -39.03 13.00
C VAL A 433 11.31 -40.03 12.28
N GLY A 434 12.62 -40.03 12.55
CA GLY A 434 13.56 -40.88 11.81
C GLY A 434 13.57 -40.55 10.32
N THR A 435 13.49 -41.58 9.47
CA THR A 435 13.43 -41.44 8.00
C THR A 435 12.01 -41.58 7.45
N SER A 436 10.97 -41.48 8.28
CA SER A 436 9.58 -41.64 7.86
C SER A 436 9.10 -40.46 7.00
N ALA A 437 8.32 -40.76 5.96
CA ALA A 437 7.74 -39.78 5.03
C ALA A 437 6.29 -39.44 5.42
N TYR A 438 6.09 -38.89 6.62
CA TYR A 438 4.73 -38.61 7.09
C TYR A 438 4.09 -37.43 6.34
N PRO A 439 2.81 -37.52 5.96
CA PRO A 439 2.07 -36.42 5.32
C PRO A 439 1.90 -35.19 6.22
N ILE A 440 2.10 -34.01 5.66
CA ILE A 440 1.82 -32.72 6.31
C ILE A 440 0.33 -32.36 6.09
N THR A 441 -0.36 -32.03 7.18
CA THR A 441 -1.81 -31.74 7.18
C THR A 441 -2.17 -30.35 7.64
N LYS A 442 -1.27 -29.66 8.34
CA LYS A 442 -1.37 -28.22 8.64
C LYS A 442 -0.02 -27.58 8.42
N TRP A 443 -0.01 -26.36 7.91
CA TRP A 443 1.21 -25.64 7.57
C TRP A 443 1.03 -24.12 7.70
N GLN A 444 1.93 -23.49 8.46
CA GLN A 444 2.07 -22.06 8.59
C GLN A 444 3.57 -21.72 8.69
N LEU A 445 4.01 -20.77 7.85
CA LEU A 445 5.31 -20.12 7.98
C LEU A 445 5.09 -18.71 8.49
N LEU A 446 5.95 -18.26 9.41
CA LEU A 446 5.98 -16.90 9.92
C LEU A 446 7.37 -16.30 9.75
N VAL A 447 7.44 -15.00 9.46
CA VAL A 447 8.66 -14.20 9.42
C VAL A 447 8.48 -13.05 10.40
N ASP A 448 9.37 -12.95 11.39
CA ASP A 448 9.30 -11.97 12.49
C ASP A 448 7.95 -12.00 13.24
N GLY A 449 7.38 -13.19 13.41
CA GLY A 449 6.09 -13.42 14.08
C GLY A 449 4.86 -13.18 13.21
N GLU A 450 5.03 -12.70 11.98
CA GLU A 450 3.92 -12.42 11.05
C GLU A 450 3.72 -13.55 10.04
N PRO A 451 2.47 -13.92 9.69
CA PRO A 451 2.21 -14.91 8.64
C PRO A 451 2.88 -14.55 7.31
N TYR A 452 3.68 -15.48 6.79
CA TYR A 452 4.33 -15.34 5.50
C TYR A 452 3.68 -16.31 4.51
N ASP A 453 3.30 -15.81 3.33
CA ASP A 453 2.68 -16.63 2.29
C ASP A 453 3.71 -17.58 1.68
N TYR A 454 3.75 -18.80 2.21
CA TYR A 454 4.62 -19.87 1.76
C TYR A 454 3.82 -21.15 1.61
N GLY A 455 3.80 -21.71 0.41
CA GLY A 455 2.98 -22.88 0.15
C GLY A 455 3.46 -24.15 0.83
N ALA A 456 2.51 -25.05 1.11
CA ALA A 456 2.74 -26.19 2.00
C ALA A 456 3.54 -27.32 1.33
N PRO A 457 4.49 -27.94 2.06
CA PRO A 457 5.02 -29.25 1.72
C PRO A 457 3.95 -30.34 1.74
N ALA A 458 4.14 -31.43 0.99
CA ALA A 458 3.21 -32.57 0.99
C ALA A 458 3.51 -33.55 2.13
N GLU A 459 4.77 -33.96 2.28
CA GLU A 459 5.27 -34.93 3.27
C GLU A 459 6.76 -34.75 3.53
N PHE A 460 7.31 -35.43 4.54
CA PHE A 460 8.76 -35.43 4.79
C PHE A 460 9.56 -36.18 3.74
N ASP A 461 10.76 -35.67 3.39
CA ASP A 461 11.80 -36.49 2.75
C ASP A 461 12.77 -36.99 3.83
N LYS A 462 12.62 -38.26 4.22
CA LYS A 462 13.50 -38.92 5.21
C LYS A 462 13.67 -38.11 6.50
N GLY A 463 12.59 -37.50 6.99
CA GLY A 463 12.59 -36.65 8.19
C GLY A 463 13.03 -35.20 7.98
N HIS A 464 13.19 -34.76 6.73
CA HIS A 464 13.57 -33.39 6.38
C HIS A 464 12.49 -32.65 5.60
N LEU A 465 12.47 -31.33 5.72
CA LEU A 465 11.85 -30.40 4.76
C LEU A 465 12.88 -29.34 4.33
N TYR A 466 12.77 -28.86 3.11
CA TYR A 466 13.74 -27.96 2.48
C TYR A 466 13.03 -26.73 1.92
N LEU A 467 12.98 -25.67 2.73
CA LEU A 467 12.26 -24.44 2.40
C LEU A 467 13.20 -23.48 1.67
N TRP A 468 12.68 -22.70 0.73
CA TRP A 468 13.46 -21.77 -0.07
C TRP A 468 12.94 -20.34 0.13
N LEU A 469 13.70 -19.52 0.86
CA LEU A 469 13.31 -18.19 1.31
C LEU A 469 14.26 -17.12 0.78
N PRO A 470 13.83 -15.85 0.65
CA PRO A 470 14.71 -14.76 0.25
C PRO A 470 15.94 -14.64 1.16
N GLU A 471 17.09 -14.33 0.57
CA GLU A 471 18.34 -14.23 1.34
C GLU A 471 18.26 -13.18 2.46
N ILE A 472 17.53 -12.08 2.23
CA ILE A 472 17.35 -11.01 3.24
C ILE A 472 16.56 -11.48 4.47
N VAL A 473 15.56 -12.35 4.28
CA VAL A 473 14.79 -12.96 5.38
C VAL A 473 15.72 -13.83 6.22
N LYS A 474 16.56 -14.65 5.57
CA LYS A 474 17.54 -15.49 6.24
C LYS A 474 18.56 -14.66 7.07
N GLN A 475 19.00 -13.53 6.52
CA GLN A 475 20.00 -12.67 7.14
C GLN A 475 19.44 -11.89 8.35
N ASN A 476 18.22 -11.34 8.23
CA ASN A 476 17.74 -10.29 9.13
C ASN A 476 16.51 -10.66 9.98
N SER A 477 15.81 -11.75 9.65
CA SER A 477 14.54 -12.09 10.28
C SER A 477 14.55 -13.45 10.98
N GLU A 478 13.72 -13.59 12.00
CA GLU A 478 13.39 -14.90 12.58
C GLU A 478 12.38 -15.62 11.67
N VAL A 479 12.68 -16.87 11.32
CA VAL A 479 11.75 -17.75 10.58
C VAL A 479 11.14 -18.74 11.57
N THR A 480 9.81 -18.79 11.62
CA THR A 480 9.07 -19.77 12.43
C THR A 480 8.24 -20.67 11.53
N VAL A 481 8.23 -21.97 11.82
CA VAL A 481 7.43 -22.96 11.11
C VAL A 481 6.56 -23.72 12.11
N GLU A 482 5.26 -23.72 11.84
CA GLU A 482 4.25 -24.44 12.59
C GLU A 482 3.53 -25.40 11.65
N PHE A 483 3.45 -26.67 12.03
CA PHE A 483 2.84 -27.68 11.18
C PHE A 483 2.28 -28.85 11.99
N THR A 484 1.46 -29.66 11.33
CA THR A 484 0.97 -30.95 11.86
C THR A 484 1.21 -32.00 10.82
N TYR A 485 1.69 -33.18 11.23
CA TYR A 485 1.88 -34.34 10.35
C TYR A 485 1.03 -35.52 10.82
N LEU A 486 0.76 -36.47 9.94
CA LEU A 486 0.06 -37.72 10.26
C LEU A 486 1.06 -38.85 10.47
N ASP A 487 1.22 -39.31 11.71
CA ASP A 487 2.04 -40.47 12.05
C ASP A 487 1.29 -41.74 11.59
N THR A 488 1.72 -42.28 10.44
CA THR A 488 1.12 -43.49 9.85
C THR A 488 1.54 -44.78 10.54
N ASP A 489 2.56 -44.72 11.41
CA ASP A 489 3.02 -45.88 12.18
C ASP A 489 2.25 -46.01 13.52
N LYS A 490 1.61 -44.93 13.96
CA LYS A 490 0.72 -44.90 15.14
C LYS A 490 -0.72 -44.67 14.72
N LEU A 491 -1.50 -45.74 14.70
CA LEU A 491 -2.93 -45.68 14.41
C LEU A 491 -3.76 -45.47 15.68
N ASP A 492 -4.86 -44.72 15.56
CA ASP A 492 -5.89 -44.59 16.58
C ASP A 492 -6.70 -45.89 16.76
N GLU A 493 -7.64 -45.90 17.70
CA GLU A 493 -8.51 -47.07 17.97
C GLU A 493 -9.36 -47.50 16.76
N ASN A 494 -9.52 -46.61 15.77
CA ASN A 494 -10.27 -46.85 14.54
C ASN A 494 -9.37 -47.25 13.37
N GLY A 495 -8.05 -47.31 13.57
CA GLY A 495 -7.07 -47.66 12.54
C GLY A 495 -6.65 -46.50 11.63
N ASN A 496 -6.90 -45.25 12.02
CA ASN A 496 -6.48 -44.06 11.27
C ASN A 496 -5.14 -43.51 11.78
N PRO A 497 -4.28 -42.94 10.90
CA PRO A 497 -3.05 -42.25 11.33
C PRO A 497 -3.31 -41.16 12.38
N THR A 498 -2.43 -41.06 13.37
CA THR A 498 -2.57 -40.08 14.47
C THR A 498 -1.92 -38.74 14.10
N PRO A 499 -2.62 -37.59 14.23
CA PRO A 499 -2.01 -36.28 14.02
C PRO A 499 -1.04 -35.92 15.14
N VAL A 500 0.13 -35.38 14.77
CA VAL A 500 1.15 -34.88 15.69
C VAL A 500 1.50 -33.44 15.33
N THR A 501 1.38 -32.53 16.30
CA THR A 501 1.77 -31.12 16.19
C THR A 501 2.98 -30.87 17.08
N PRO A 502 4.19 -30.77 16.51
CA PRO A 502 5.37 -30.43 17.28
C PRO A 502 5.32 -29.02 17.86
N LEU A 503 6.20 -28.73 18.82
CA LEU A 503 6.47 -27.33 19.19
C LEU A 503 6.95 -26.56 17.95
N PRO A 504 6.61 -25.25 17.84
CA PRO A 504 7.08 -24.42 16.74
C PRO A 504 8.59 -24.49 16.58
N LEU A 505 9.02 -24.54 15.32
CA LEU A 505 10.43 -24.57 14.95
C LEU A 505 10.87 -23.16 14.60
N PHE A 506 11.99 -22.73 15.15
CA PHE A 506 12.54 -21.40 14.99
C PHE A 506 13.88 -21.46 14.29
N ARG A 507 14.16 -20.46 13.46
CA ARG A 507 15.48 -20.14 12.97
C ARG A 507 15.74 -18.66 13.25
N PRO A 508 16.68 -18.34 14.16
CA PRO A 508 17.08 -16.96 14.41
C PRO A 508 17.67 -16.31 13.15
N ALA A 509 17.58 -14.98 13.04
CA ALA A 509 18.30 -14.21 12.05
C ALA A 509 19.81 -14.41 12.19
N ASP A 510 20.55 -14.45 11.08
CA ASP A 510 22.02 -14.55 11.13
C ASP A 510 22.64 -13.35 11.85
N SER A 511 22.06 -12.16 11.69
CA SER A 511 22.43 -10.93 12.38
C SER A 511 22.25 -10.98 13.90
N SER A 512 21.43 -11.93 14.39
CA SER A 512 21.12 -12.05 15.82
C SER A 512 21.95 -13.07 16.59
N LEU A 513 22.82 -13.82 15.89
CA LEU A 513 23.67 -14.81 16.52
C LEU A 513 24.88 -14.17 17.20
N PRO A 514 25.39 -14.75 18.32
CA PRO A 514 26.61 -14.28 18.95
C PRO A 514 27.82 -14.31 18.00
N PRO A 515 28.80 -13.39 18.15
CA PRO A 515 30.01 -13.38 17.33
C PRO A 515 30.73 -14.74 17.32
N GLY A 516 30.95 -15.31 16.14
CA GLY A 516 31.59 -16.62 15.95
C GLY A 516 30.64 -17.81 15.89
N VAL A 517 29.33 -17.62 16.11
CA VAL A 517 28.30 -18.64 15.93
C VAL A 517 27.71 -18.50 14.54
N THR A 518 27.88 -19.52 13.69
CA THR A 518 27.26 -19.57 12.36
C THR A 518 25.94 -20.32 12.43
N ASN A 519 24.88 -19.75 11.89
CA ASN A 519 23.62 -20.45 11.69
C ASN A 519 23.87 -21.61 10.72
N ASP A 520 23.62 -22.86 11.13
CA ASP A 520 23.79 -24.03 10.27
C ASP A 520 22.63 -24.21 9.27
N GLY A 521 21.69 -23.25 9.24
CA GLY A 521 20.56 -23.21 8.33
C GLY A 521 19.36 -24.03 8.80
N LYS A 522 19.42 -24.65 9.99
CA LYS A 522 18.37 -25.52 10.50
C LYS A 522 17.37 -24.77 11.38
N LEU A 523 16.11 -25.19 11.36
CA LEU A 523 15.14 -24.79 12.39
C LEU A 523 15.20 -25.75 13.58
N ARG A 524 15.09 -25.22 14.80
CA ARG A 524 15.07 -25.96 16.08
C ARG A 524 14.09 -25.33 17.06
N ARG A 525 13.78 -26.01 18.16
CA ARG A 525 12.81 -25.55 19.17
C ARG A 525 13.50 -24.71 20.26
N TYR A 526 12.71 -24.05 21.10
CA TYR A 526 13.17 -23.61 22.41
C TYR A 526 12.49 -24.46 23.49
N VAL A 527 13.20 -24.74 24.59
CA VAL A 527 12.56 -25.23 25.80
C VAL A 527 11.93 -24.04 26.52
N ASP A 528 10.61 -23.93 26.40
CA ASP A 528 9.89 -22.86 27.10
C ASP A 528 9.85 -23.12 28.62
N PHE A 529 10.08 -22.07 29.40
CA PHE A 529 9.96 -22.08 30.86
C PHE A 529 9.10 -20.91 31.34
N THR A 530 8.54 -21.05 32.54
CA THR A 530 7.69 -20.03 33.17
C THR A 530 8.48 -19.18 34.14
N LEU A 531 8.25 -17.87 34.11
CA LEU A 531 8.82 -16.93 35.07
C LEU A 531 7.92 -16.81 36.30
N ASP A 532 8.53 -16.48 37.45
CA ASP A 532 7.81 -16.30 38.72
C ASP A 532 6.86 -15.10 38.65
N ALA A 533 5.66 -15.24 39.22
CA ALA A 533 4.64 -14.20 39.18
C ALA A 533 5.05 -12.94 39.95
N ASP A 534 5.80 -13.07 41.05
CA ASP A 534 6.29 -11.92 41.83
C ASP A 534 7.36 -11.15 41.05
N TYR A 535 8.19 -11.85 40.26
CA TYR A 535 9.12 -11.20 39.33
C TYR A 535 8.36 -10.41 38.27
N LEU A 536 7.37 -11.02 37.60
CA LEU A 536 6.57 -10.35 36.56
C LEU A 536 5.86 -9.10 37.12
N ALA A 537 5.26 -9.21 38.32
CA ALA A 537 4.61 -8.08 38.98
C ALA A 537 5.59 -6.95 39.36
N SER A 538 6.87 -7.27 39.57
CA SER A 538 7.91 -6.27 39.89
C SER A 538 8.42 -5.48 38.68
N LEU A 539 8.09 -5.90 37.45
CA LEU A 539 8.52 -5.23 36.23
C LEU A 539 7.69 -3.99 35.89
N ASP A 540 6.45 -3.93 36.40
CA ASP A 540 5.57 -2.78 36.26
C ASP A 540 6.12 -1.60 37.08
N LYS A 541 6.47 -0.50 36.39
CA LYS A 541 7.20 0.62 37.01
C LYS A 541 6.99 1.96 36.30
N TYR A 542 7.34 3.05 36.96
CA TYR A 542 7.50 4.34 36.29
C TYR A 542 8.78 4.38 35.46
N TYR A 543 8.78 5.18 34.39
CA TYR A 543 9.93 5.37 33.50
C TYR A 543 11.21 5.68 34.29
N ASP A 544 12.21 4.84 34.10
CA ASP A 544 13.53 4.93 34.72
C ASP A 544 14.67 4.85 33.69
N GLY A 545 14.36 4.81 32.40
CA GLY A 545 15.32 4.63 31.30
C GLY A 545 15.89 3.21 31.19
N LYS A 546 15.24 2.18 31.75
CA LYS A 546 15.67 0.78 31.65
C LYS A 546 14.51 -0.15 31.29
N GLY A 547 14.80 -1.22 30.55
CA GLY A 547 13.84 -2.30 30.30
C GLY A 547 13.62 -3.25 31.47
N ALA A 548 13.18 -4.47 31.16
CA ALA A 548 12.98 -5.51 32.17
C ALA A 548 14.31 -5.87 32.86
N GLY A 549 14.27 -5.99 34.19
CA GLY A 549 15.43 -6.46 34.96
C GLY A 549 15.64 -7.96 34.79
N MET A 550 16.86 -8.46 35.01
CA MET A 550 17.13 -9.91 35.01
C MET A 550 16.33 -10.60 36.12
N PHE A 551 15.68 -11.72 35.81
CA PHE A 551 15.00 -12.55 36.81
C PHE A 551 16.01 -13.28 37.73
N PRO A 552 15.60 -13.73 38.94
CA PRO A 552 16.50 -14.43 39.85
C PRO A 552 17.08 -15.71 39.25
N LEU A 553 18.40 -15.89 39.41
CA LEU A 553 19.13 -17.12 39.06
C LEU A 553 19.75 -17.74 40.32
N PRO A 554 19.88 -19.08 40.42
CA PRO A 554 19.58 -20.08 39.38
C PRO A 554 18.07 -20.32 39.19
N LEU A 555 17.64 -20.62 37.95
CA LEU A 555 16.25 -20.92 37.61
C LEU A 555 16.12 -22.35 37.07
N ARG A 556 15.25 -23.16 37.70
CA ARG A 556 14.98 -24.55 37.30
C ARG A 556 14.06 -24.58 36.08
N THR A 557 14.51 -25.17 34.97
CA THR A 557 13.69 -25.36 33.76
C THR A 557 12.96 -26.72 33.77
N PRO A 558 11.90 -26.89 32.95
CA PRO A 558 11.12 -28.14 32.91
C PRO A 558 11.91 -29.38 32.45
N ASP A 559 12.95 -29.20 31.62
CA ASP A 559 13.80 -30.28 31.12
C ASP A 559 14.93 -30.66 32.08
N GLY A 560 15.02 -29.97 33.23
CA GLY A 560 15.97 -30.28 34.30
C GLY A 560 17.36 -29.64 34.16
N ARG A 561 17.52 -28.67 33.25
CA ARG A 561 18.75 -27.88 33.05
C ARG A 561 18.65 -26.52 33.76
N ASP A 562 19.41 -26.32 34.83
CA ASP A 562 19.33 -25.06 35.60
C ASP A 562 19.98 -23.90 34.84
N LEU A 563 19.23 -22.82 34.62
CA LEU A 563 19.82 -21.58 34.10
C LEU A 563 20.58 -20.88 35.22
N THR A 564 21.86 -20.58 35.01
CA THR A 564 22.77 -19.97 35.99
C THR A 564 23.60 -18.81 35.44
N GLU A 565 23.69 -18.67 34.11
CA GLU A 565 24.55 -17.70 33.43
C GLU A 565 23.72 -16.52 32.89
N ALA A 566 23.70 -15.40 33.63
CA ALA A 566 22.94 -14.21 33.26
C ALA A 566 23.37 -13.61 31.91
N GLU A 567 24.66 -13.69 31.61
CA GLU A 567 25.29 -13.21 30.38
C GLU A 567 24.90 -13.99 29.13
N LYS A 568 24.33 -15.19 29.30
CA LYS A 568 23.79 -16.02 28.20
C LYS A 568 22.32 -15.75 27.91
N ILE A 569 21.69 -14.85 28.68
CA ILE A 569 20.29 -14.48 28.56
C ILE A 569 20.17 -13.12 27.87
N THR A 570 19.47 -13.09 26.75
CA THR A 570 19.11 -11.86 26.05
C THR A 570 17.62 -11.60 26.18
N PHE A 571 17.24 -10.32 26.28
CA PHE A 571 15.85 -9.90 26.27
C PHE A 571 15.54 -9.22 24.93
N ARG A 572 14.40 -9.57 24.35
CA ARG A 572 13.77 -8.86 23.24
C ARG A 572 12.44 -8.30 23.70
N TYR A 573 12.03 -7.19 23.11
CA TYR A 573 10.84 -6.45 23.53
C TYR A 573 9.98 -6.08 22.33
N GLN A 574 8.67 -6.03 22.53
CA GLN A 574 7.70 -5.62 21.52
C GLN A 574 6.55 -4.89 22.19
N HIS A 575 6.14 -3.73 21.67
CA HIS A 575 4.98 -3.02 22.19
C HIS A 575 3.70 -3.81 21.97
N LEU A 576 2.72 -3.61 22.84
CA LEU A 576 1.38 -4.18 22.70
C LEU A 576 0.35 -3.06 22.46
N ASP A 577 -0.63 -3.32 21.59
CA ASP A 577 -1.82 -2.50 21.45
C ASP A 577 -2.77 -2.66 22.66
N SER A 578 -3.86 -1.89 22.69
CA SER A 578 -4.88 -1.98 23.75
C SER A 578 -5.61 -3.33 23.81
N ALA A 579 -5.54 -4.16 22.77
CA ALA A 579 -6.10 -5.50 22.73
C ALA A 579 -5.08 -6.58 23.14
N GLY A 580 -3.84 -6.19 23.44
CA GLY A 580 -2.76 -7.09 23.82
C GLY A 580 -2.02 -7.73 22.64
N ASN A 581 -2.26 -7.26 21.41
CA ASN A 581 -1.56 -7.75 20.22
C ASN A 581 -0.22 -7.02 20.07
N PRO A 582 0.85 -7.71 19.66
CA PRO A 582 2.11 -7.04 19.40
C PRO A 582 2.04 -6.03 18.24
N VAL A 583 2.73 -4.91 18.37
CA VAL A 583 2.83 -3.84 17.38
C VAL A 583 4.29 -3.40 17.20
N GLY A 584 4.69 -3.22 15.94
CA GLY A 584 6.07 -2.90 15.57
C GLY A 584 7.01 -4.10 15.62
N ALA A 585 8.27 -3.91 15.19
CA ALA A 585 9.30 -4.94 15.23
C ALA A 585 9.80 -5.20 16.66
N GLU A 586 10.30 -6.40 16.93
CA GLU A 586 11.01 -6.66 18.19
C GLU A 586 12.32 -5.86 18.27
N THR A 587 12.63 -5.31 19.45
CA THR A 587 13.85 -4.53 19.71
C THR A 587 14.63 -5.12 20.89
N GLY A 588 15.91 -4.76 21.01
CA GLY A 588 16.71 -5.05 22.20
C GLY A 588 16.52 -4.03 23.35
N ASP A 589 15.78 -2.95 23.11
CA ASP A 589 15.56 -1.87 24.07
C ASP A 589 14.08 -1.84 24.50
N GLY A 590 13.84 -2.22 25.75
CA GLY A 590 12.52 -2.25 26.37
C GLY A 590 12.28 -1.12 27.36
N SER A 591 13.03 -0.01 27.26
CA SER A 591 13.01 1.05 28.29
C SER A 591 11.90 2.08 28.14
N ASP A 592 11.16 2.05 27.04
CA ASP A 592 10.16 3.05 26.70
C ASP A 592 8.78 2.80 27.34
N VAL A 593 8.04 3.89 27.54
CA VAL A 593 6.68 3.89 28.10
C VAL A 593 5.71 3.11 27.22
N GLY A 594 4.86 2.32 27.87
CA GLY A 594 3.83 1.50 27.24
C GLY A 594 3.77 0.11 27.83
N THR A 595 2.78 -0.66 27.40
CA THR A 595 2.72 -2.10 27.70
C THR A 595 3.55 -2.84 26.65
N MET A 596 4.44 -3.72 27.11
CA MET A 596 5.35 -4.47 26.26
C MET A 596 5.28 -5.95 26.58
N LYS A 597 5.41 -6.78 25.54
CA LYS A 597 5.84 -8.17 25.64
C LYS A 597 7.37 -8.19 25.68
N PHE A 598 7.94 -9.05 26.52
CA PHE A 598 9.35 -9.41 26.41
C PHE A 598 9.52 -10.90 26.17
N THR A 599 10.63 -11.25 25.49
CA THR A 599 11.09 -12.62 25.27
C THR A 599 12.51 -12.73 25.83
N ALA A 600 12.69 -13.54 26.87
CA ALA A 600 14.00 -13.87 27.42
C ALA A 600 14.52 -15.17 26.78
N ILE A 601 15.67 -15.14 26.13
CA ILE A 601 16.28 -16.29 25.45
C ILE A 601 17.61 -16.61 26.12
N SER A 602 17.74 -17.83 26.65
CA SER A 602 19.00 -18.36 27.20
C SER A 602 19.68 -19.27 26.19
N THR A 603 20.96 -18.99 25.93
CA THR A 603 21.85 -19.80 25.08
C THR A 603 22.79 -20.71 25.88
N GLN A 604 22.62 -20.81 27.21
CA GLN A 604 23.55 -21.52 28.10
C GLN A 604 23.79 -22.99 27.69
N TYR A 605 22.78 -23.65 27.11
CA TYR A 605 22.82 -25.05 26.71
C TYR A 605 22.73 -25.25 25.18
N SER A 606 22.94 -24.22 24.37
CA SER A 606 22.80 -24.31 22.90
C SER A 606 23.75 -25.34 22.27
N ASP A 607 24.89 -25.61 22.91
CA ASP A 607 25.92 -26.52 22.41
C ASP A 607 25.92 -27.88 23.16
N ASP A 608 24.91 -28.13 24.01
CA ASP A 608 24.81 -29.37 24.78
C ASP A 608 24.45 -30.56 23.90
N THR A 609 25.35 -31.54 23.79
CA THR A 609 25.13 -32.77 23.01
C THR A 609 24.39 -33.86 23.79
N GLU A 610 24.19 -33.71 25.10
CA GLU A 610 23.51 -34.71 25.92
C GLU A 610 22.03 -34.87 25.48
N GLY A 611 21.66 -36.10 25.12
CA GLY A 611 20.30 -36.42 24.65
C GLY A 611 19.92 -35.72 23.33
N ASN A 612 20.92 -35.33 22.51
CA ASN A 612 20.74 -34.60 21.25
C ASN A 612 20.05 -33.23 21.43
N PHE A 613 20.28 -32.57 22.57
CA PHE A 613 19.66 -31.27 22.86
C PHE A 613 20.01 -30.22 21.81
N SER A 614 21.29 -30.02 21.50
CA SER A 614 21.76 -29.05 20.51
C SER A 614 21.29 -29.33 19.07
N GLU A 615 20.86 -30.56 18.77
CA GLU A 615 20.26 -30.91 17.48
C GLU A 615 18.78 -30.50 17.40
N SER A 616 18.07 -30.50 18.53
CA SER A 616 16.62 -30.30 18.58
C SER A 616 16.20 -28.96 19.17
N TYR A 617 17.10 -28.29 19.91
CA TYR A 617 16.83 -27.06 20.66
C TYR A 617 17.92 -26.01 20.49
N TRP A 618 17.51 -24.75 20.41
CA TRP A 618 18.39 -23.58 20.45
C TRP A 618 18.80 -23.17 21.88
N GLY A 619 18.07 -23.64 22.89
CA GLY A 619 18.23 -23.25 24.28
C GLY A 619 16.88 -23.14 24.98
N HIS A 620 16.79 -22.23 25.95
CA HIS A 620 15.60 -22.03 26.77
C HIS A 620 14.99 -20.66 26.51
N ARG A 621 13.66 -20.56 26.58
CA ARG A 621 12.94 -19.31 26.33
C ARG A 621 11.86 -19.08 27.37
N ALA A 622 11.64 -17.83 27.76
CA ALA A 622 10.45 -17.41 28.47
C ALA A 622 9.89 -16.14 27.86
N THR A 623 8.59 -15.94 28.01
CA THR A 623 7.93 -14.69 27.63
C THR A 623 7.18 -14.13 28.83
N GLY A 624 7.03 -12.81 28.85
CA GLY A 624 6.24 -12.11 29.85
C GLY A 624 5.79 -10.76 29.32
N GLN A 625 5.04 -10.04 30.15
CA GLN A 625 4.56 -8.69 29.83
C GLN A 625 4.77 -7.79 31.04
N PHE A 626 4.96 -6.50 30.78
CA PHE A 626 5.08 -5.46 31.79
C PHE A 626 4.68 -4.10 31.20
N THR A 627 4.42 -3.14 32.08
CA THR A 627 4.04 -1.77 31.72
C THR A 627 5.01 -0.76 32.33
N ILE A 628 5.51 0.15 31.49
CA ILE A 628 6.22 1.35 31.95
C ILE A 628 5.28 2.56 31.86
N TRP A 629 5.07 3.27 32.98
CA TRP A 629 4.28 4.51 33.02
C TRP A 629 5.14 5.76 32.84
N PRO A 630 4.62 6.82 32.19
CA PRO A 630 5.35 8.08 32.03
C PRO A 630 5.56 8.80 33.37
N ILE A 631 6.60 9.62 33.43
CA ILE A 631 6.93 10.45 34.59
C ILE A 631 6.71 11.94 34.33
N ALA A 632 6.50 12.73 35.38
CA ALA A 632 6.42 14.18 35.28
C ALA A 632 7.73 14.80 34.76
N SER A 633 7.59 15.87 33.97
CA SER A 633 8.71 16.67 33.47
C SER A 633 8.76 18.05 34.13
N GLN A 634 9.91 18.71 34.02
CA GLN A 634 10.12 20.09 34.46
C GLN A 634 10.94 20.87 33.45
N VAL A 635 10.56 22.14 33.27
CA VAL A 635 11.35 23.16 32.57
C VAL A 635 12.10 24.00 33.62
N SER A 636 13.40 24.20 33.42
CA SER A 636 14.26 24.95 34.33
C SER A 636 15.34 25.72 33.58
N GLY A 637 15.98 26.69 34.25
CA GLY A 637 17.12 27.42 33.68
C GLY A 637 16.79 28.19 32.39
N ILE A 638 15.57 28.74 32.29
CA ILE A 638 15.19 29.56 31.15
C ILE A 638 16.09 30.81 31.08
N ALA A 639 16.59 31.12 29.88
CA ALA A 639 17.44 32.27 29.61
C ALA A 639 17.16 32.81 28.20
N ALA A 640 17.31 34.12 28.05
CA ALA A 640 17.23 34.83 26.77
C ALA A 640 18.50 35.70 26.59
N GLU A 641 19.09 35.66 25.40
CA GLU A 641 20.36 36.33 25.05
C GLU A 641 20.33 36.80 23.60
N TRP A 642 20.84 38.00 23.32
CA TRP A 642 21.01 38.53 21.96
C TRP A 642 22.25 37.91 21.32
N VAL A 643 22.10 37.32 20.13
CA VAL A 643 23.15 36.50 19.51
C VAL A 643 24.32 37.32 18.99
N ASP A 644 24.07 38.55 18.54
CA ASP A 644 25.07 39.35 17.84
C ASP A 644 26.17 39.90 18.77
N ASP A 645 25.82 40.21 20.03
CA ASP A 645 26.73 40.79 21.02
C ASP A 645 26.77 40.05 22.37
N GLY A 646 25.86 39.12 22.61
CA GLY A 646 25.78 38.32 23.84
C GLY A 646 25.10 39.05 25.01
N ASP A 647 24.42 40.17 24.75
CA ASP A 647 23.74 40.92 25.80
C ASP A 647 22.52 40.14 26.34
N PRO A 648 22.20 40.26 27.65
CA PRO A 648 21.00 39.67 28.23
C PRO A 648 19.71 40.13 27.53
N GLY A 649 18.71 39.25 27.46
CA GLY A 649 17.47 39.53 26.72
C GLY A 649 16.70 40.78 27.18
N ASP A 650 16.84 41.22 28.43
CA ASP A 650 16.19 42.41 29.00
C ASP A 650 16.83 43.74 28.58
N VAL A 651 17.94 43.69 27.82
CA VAL A 651 18.54 44.81 27.11
C VAL A 651 17.83 45.01 25.77
N ALA A 652 17.32 46.22 25.53
CA ALA A 652 16.53 46.54 24.35
C ALA A 652 17.35 46.48 23.07
N HIS A 653 16.88 45.71 22.09
CA HIS A 653 17.46 45.66 20.75
C HIS A 653 16.36 45.75 19.67
N PRO A 654 16.69 46.28 18.48
CA PRO A 654 15.81 46.25 17.32
C PRO A 654 15.32 44.84 16.99
N SER A 655 14.06 44.73 16.58
CA SER A 655 13.39 43.45 16.33
C SER A 655 14.00 42.61 15.19
N ASP A 656 14.86 43.19 14.34
CA ASP A 656 15.61 42.49 13.28
C ASP A 656 16.88 41.79 13.76
N GLN A 657 17.30 42.01 15.02
CA GLN A 657 18.37 41.26 15.64
C GLN A 657 17.89 39.90 16.16
N VAL A 658 18.80 38.93 16.25
CA VAL A 658 18.47 37.55 16.62
C VAL A 658 18.49 37.38 18.14
N LEU A 659 17.35 36.97 18.70
CA LEU A 659 17.20 36.61 20.11
C LEU A 659 17.23 35.08 20.26
N LYS A 660 18.05 34.58 21.18
CA LYS A 660 18.15 33.16 21.54
C LYS A 660 17.48 32.90 22.87
N VAL A 661 16.44 32.06 22.87
CA VAL A 661 15.79 31.53 24.07
C VAL A 661 16.25 30.11 24.31
N SER A 662 16.66 29.79 25.54
CA SER A 662 17.10 28.43 25.92
C SER A 662 16.56 28.00 27.28
N ALA A 663 16.41 26.69 27.48
CA ALA A 663 16.03 26.10 28.76
C ALA A 663 16.47 24.63 28.86
N THR A 664 16.52 24.11 30.08
CA THR A 664 16.72 22.69 30.36
C THR A 664 15.39 22.02 30.66
N ILE A 665 15.12 20.92 29.95
CA ILE A 665 13.92 20.09 30.10
C ILE A 665 14.35 18.69 30.54
N GLY A 666 13.78 18.18 31.62
CA GLY A 666 14.11 16.85 32.15
C GLY A 666 13.06 16.33 33.11
N ALA A 667 13.38 15.23 33.78
CA ALA A 667 12.53 14.64 34.81
C ALA A 667 12.28 15.63 35.97
N ALA A 668 11.03 15.71 36.41
CA ALA A 668 10.70 16.36 37.68
C ALA A 668 11.33 15.59 38.86
N PRO A 669 11.46 16.17 40.06
CA PRO A 669 12.05 15.49 41.22
C PRO A 669 11.31 14.20 41.63
N THR A 670 10.01 14.11 41.37
CA THR A 670 9.16 12.95 41.66
C THR A 670 8.40 12.48 40.41
N VAL A 671 8.07 11.19 40.36
CA VAL A 671 7.47 10.52 39.18
C VAL A 671 6.16 11.16 38.71
N ASP A 672 5.42 11.81 39.61
CA ASP A 672 4.13 12.47 39.36
C ASP A 672 4.19 14.00 39.55
N GLY A 673 5.37 14.55 39.86
CA GLY A 673 5.57 15.97 40.16
C GLY A 673 5.01 16.42 41.52
N GLN A 674 4.47 15.51 42.34
CA GLN A 674 3.90 15.83 43.65
C GLN A 674 4.94 15.72 44.77
N PRO A 675 4.95 16.65 45.75
CA PRO A 675 5.85 16.57 46.90
C PRO A 675 5.62 15.30 47.72
N GLY A 676 6.68 14.54 47.99
CA GLY A 676 6.65 13.34 48.83
C GLY A 676 6.33 12.03 48.10
N SER A 677 6.06 12.08 46.79
CA SER A 677 5.94 10.91 45.91
C SER A 677 7.30 10.25 45.60
N GLU A 678 7.28 9.10 44.90
CA GLU A 678 8.51 8.39 44.49
C GLU A 678 9.45 9.31 43.68
N ALA A 679 10.74 9.29 44.00
CA ALA A 679 11.76 10.06 43.28
C ALA A 679 12.04 9.47 41.89
N THR A 680 12.20 10.34 40.90
CA THR A 680 12.63 9.93 39.55
C THR A 680 14.05 9.37 39.57
N LYS A 681 14.35 8.40 38.70
CA LYS A 681 15.69 7.79 38.64
C LYS A 681 16.64 8.65 37.80
N PRO A 682 17.93 8.74 38.18
CA PRO A 682 18.91 9.52 37.41
C PRO A 682 19.26 8.88 36.05
N THR A 683 18.77 7.66 35.75
CA THR A 683 18.99 6.97 34.48
C THR A 683 17.98 7.32 33.40
N CYS A 684 16.98 8.16 33.69
CA CYS A 684 16.02 8.63 32.69
C CYS A 684 16.74 9.39 31.57
N GLN A 685 16.36 9.13 30.32
CA GLN A 685 16.94 9.78 29.14
C GLN A 685 16.24 11.09 28.81
N ALA A 686 16.91 11.97 28.07
CA ALA A 686 16.36 13.26 27.68
C ALA A 686 15.00 13.10 26.94
N PRO A 687 14.00 13.95 27.27
CA PRO A 687 12.63 13.81 26.78
C PRO A 687 12.51 13.91 25.26
N ARG A 688 11.54 13.20 24.67
CA ARG A 688 11.08 13.40 23.29
C ARG A 688 9.74 14.12 23.33
N GLY A 689 9.48 15.01 22.38
CA GLY A 689 8.23 15.77 22.34
C GLY A 689 8.42 17.16 21.73
N GLN A 690 7.70 18.14 22.29
CA GLN A 690 7.62 19.49 21.75
C GLN A 690 7.74 20.53 22.87
N VAL A 691 8.01 21.78 22.50
CA VAL A 691 8.05 22.94 23.39
C VAL A 691 7.07 23.98 22.88
N GLN A 692 6.05 24.28 23.68
CA GLN A 692 5.17 25.43 23.45
C GLN A 692 5.81 26.67 24.08
N ILE A 693 5.94 27.72 23.28
CA ILE A 693 6.42 29.04 23.73
C ILE A 693 5.23 29.84 24.24
N TYR A 694 5.41 30.51 25.37
CA TYR A 694 4.48 31.47 25.93
C TYR A 694 5.14 32.84 25.97
N VAL A 695 4.41 33.86 25.52
CA VAL A 695 4.80 35.27 25.62
C VAL A 695 3.68 36.01 26.35
N ASP A 696 4.03 36.73 27.41
CA ASP A 696 3.11 37.47 28.27
C ASP A 696 1.95 36.62 28.81
N GLY A 697 2.25 35.35 29.12
CA GLY A 697 1.30 34.38 29.66
C GLY A 697 0.33 33.77 28.62
N GLN A 698 0.50 34.05 27.33
CA GLN A 698 -0.28 33.45 26.25
C GLN A 698 0.58 32.52 25.39
N PRO A 699 0.06 31.35 24.97
CA PRO A 699 0.78 30.49 24.03
C PRO A 699 0.87 31.17 22.66
N VAL A 700 2.06 31.18 22.07
CA VAL A 700 2.34 31.82 20.79
C VAL A 700 3.00 30.84 19.82
N GLY A 701 2.58 30.90 18.55
CA GLY A 701 3.05 29.97 17.52
C GLY A 701 2.68 28.50 17.77
N ALA A 702 3.00 27.65 16.79
CA ALA A 702 2.88 26.21 16.94
C ALA A 702 4.00 25.67 17.88
N PRO A 703 3.77 24.56 18.61
CA PRO A 703 4.81 23.89 19.37
C PRO A 703 6.03 23.55 18.51
N VAL A 704 7.22 23.75 19.07
CA VAL A 704 8.50 23.47 18.42
C VAL A 704 8.97 22.08 18.80
N ASP A 705 9.18 21.19 17.84
CA ASP A 705 9.68 19.84 18.11
C ASP A 705 11.06 19.86 18.78
N LEU A 706 11.31 18.93 19.71
CA LEU A 706 12.65 18.64 20.22
C LEU A 706 13.38 17.74 19.22
N VAL A 707 14.23 18.36 18.41
CA VAL A 707 15.04 17.68 17.39
C VAL A 707 16.49 17.65 17.83
N TYR A 708 17.08 16.46 17.86
CA TYR A 708 18.46 16.23 18.23
C TYR A 708 19.33 15.95 17.01
N ALA A 709 20.61 16.30 17.08
CA ALA A 709 21.57 15.85 16.08
C ALA A 709 21.59 14.31 16.01
N GLY A 710 21.56 13.77 14.80
CA GLY A 710 21.46 12.34 14.50
C GLY A 710 20.04 11.80 14.33
N ASP A 711 19.00 12.56 14.69
CA ASP A 711 17.62 12.17 14.38
C ASP A 711 17.42 12.12 12.84
N PRO A 712 16.60 11.20 12.32
CA PRO A 712 16.39 11.05 10.88
C PRO A 712 15.55 12.23 10.31
N ASP A 713 15.92 12.71 9.13
CA ASP A 713 15.12 13.63 8.34
C ASP A 713 13.98 12.92 7.58
N ALA A 714 13.24 13.68 6.75
CA ALA A 714 12.10 13.15 5.99
C ALA A 714 12.49 12.04 5.01
N GLU A 715 13.76 11.99 4.61
CA GLU A 715 14.35 11.00 3.72
C GLU A 715 15.06 9.86 4.48
N GLY A 716 15.06 9.90 5.81
CA GLY A 716 15.68 8.90 6.69
C GLY A 716 17.18 9.10 6.95
N ASN A 717 17.76 10.23 6.54
CA ASN A 717 19.17 10.55 6.78
C ASN A 717 19.37 11.24 8.14
N PRO A 718 20.48 10.98 8.85
CA PRO A 718 20.74 11.64 10.13
C PRO A 718 20.99 13.13 9.98
N ILE A 719 20.28 13.96 10.75
CA ILE A 719 20.44 15.42 10.78
C ILE A 719 21.79 15.77 11.44
N PRO A 720 22.67 16.55 10.78
CA PRO A 720 23.98 16.87 11.32
C PRO A 720 23.90 17.87 12.49
N GLU A 721 24.92 17.84 13.35
CA GLU A 721 25.08 18.84 14.41
C GLU A 721 25.20 20.25 13.81
N GLY A 722 24.51 21.23 14.40
CA GLY A 722 24.48 22.62 13.93
C GLY A 722 23.52 22.89 12.75
N ASP A 723 22.77 21.89 12.28
CA ASP A 723 21.67 22.09 11.34
C ASP A 723 20.59 22.99 11.97
N PRO A 724 20.00 23.95 11.24
CA PRO A 724 18.98 24.85 11.77
C PRO A 724 17.69 24.15 12.25
N ARG A 725 17.49 22.89 11.87
CA ARG A 725 16.39 22.04 12.40
C ARG A 725 16.65 21.53 13.81
N VAL A 726 17.90 21.49 14.28
CA VAL A 726 18.24 21.02 15.63
C VAL A 726 17.85 22.08 16.65
N THR A 727 16.94 21.71 17.54
CA THR A 727 16.37 22.59 18.58
C THR A 727 16.74 22.14 19.99
N ALA A 728 17.33 20.95 20.14
CA ALA A 728 17.69 20.37 21.42
C ALA A 728 19.04 19.64 21.40
N GLU A 729 19.79 19.77 22.49
CA GLU A 729 21.02 19.03 22.75
C GLU A 729 20.80 18.02 23.90
N ARG A 730 21.36 16.81 23.79
CA ARG A 730 21.37 15.84 24.88
C ARG A 730 22.52 16.16 25.84
N VAL A 731 22.19 16.48 27.09
CA VAL A 731 23.17 16.75 28.13
C VAL A 731 23.20 15.60 29.12
N GLU A 732 24.26 14.79 29.05
CA GLU A 732 24.50 13.66 29.95
C GLU A 732 24.69 14.13 31.40
N ASN A 733 24.04 13.46 32.35
CA ASN A 733 24.16 13.77 33.78
C ASN A 733 25.30 13.00 34.47
N GLY A 734 26.04 12.15 33.73
CA GLY A 734 27.15 11.34 34.25
C GLY A 734 26.73 10.14 35.11
N GLN A 735 25.43 9.88 35.26
CA GLN A 735 24.85 8.76 36.00
C GLN A 735 24.07 7.78 35.10
N GLY A 736 24.26 7.90 33.78
CA GLY A 736 23.64 7.06 32.77
C GLY A 736 22.29 7.58 32.25
N GLY A 737 21.90 8.80 32.61
CA GLY A 737 20.74 9.49 32.04
C GLY A 737 21.11 10.85 31.46
N SER A 738 20.14 11.53 30.87
CA SER A 738 20.36 12.79 30.16
C SER A 738 19.17 13.75 30.29
N THR A 739 19.42 15.05 30.05
CA THR A 739 18.40 16.10 29.96
C THR A 739 18.43 16.74 28.58
N ALA A 740 17.34 17.38 28.17
CA ALA A 740 17.28 18.13 26.92
C ALA A 740 17.63 19.60 27.18
N ARG A 741 18.64 20.12 26.51
CA ARG A 741 18.90 21.56 26.46
C ARG A 741 18.25 22.13 25.20
N PHE A 742 17.07 22.72 25.36
CA PHE A 742 16.35 23.39 24.29
C PHE A 742 16.98 24.74 23.97
N SER A 743 17.05 25.10 22.69
CA SER A 743 17.49 26.41 22.22
C SER A 743 16.81 26.78 20.90
N LEU A 744 16.30 28.01 20.83
CA LEU A 744 15.71 28.60 19.61
C LEU A 744 16.26 30.01 19.42
N ALA A 745 16.88 30.27 18.27
CA ALA A 745 17.45 31.57 17.92
C ALA A 745 16.78 32.15 16.68
N ARG A 746 16.04 33.25 16.82
CA ARG A 746 15.31 33.93 15.72
C ARG A 746 15.21 35.43 15.96
N ALA A 747 15.15 36.21 14.88
CA ALA A 747 14.77 37.62 14.95
C ALA A 747 13.25 37.76 15.12
N ALA A 748 12.82 38.68 15.97
CA ALA A 748 11.39 38.93 16.21
C ALA A 748 10.69 39.41 14.94
N SER A 749 11.33 40.21 14.09
CA SER A 749 10.77 40.69 12.81
C SER A 749 10.55 39.56 11.79
N ALA A 750 11.32 38.47 11.88
CA ALA A 750 11.16 37.29 11.02
C ALA A 750 10.14 36.28 11.57
N SER A 751 9.66 36.46 12.79
CA SER A 751 8.70 35.57 13.47
C SER A 751 7.80 36.36 14.40
N ASP A 752 7.26 37.47 13.91
CA ASP A 752 6.56 38.48 14.69
C ASP A 752 5.24 37.98 15.31
N PHE A 753 4.67 36.92 14.73
CA PHE A 753 3.55 36.17 15.31
C PHE A 753 3.88 35.56 16.69
N LEU A 754 5.16 35.43 17.07
CA LEU A 754 5.58 35.03 18.42
C LEU A 754 5.47 36.17 19.43
N VAL A 755 5.37 37.42 18.98
CA VAL A 755 5.21 38.63 19.80
C VAL A 755 4.00 39.43 19.31
N PRO A 756 2.77 38.88 19.43
CA PRO A 756 1.58 39.41 18.77
C PRO A 756 1.10 40.76 19.31
N THR A 757 1.66 41.23 20.43
CA THR A 757 1.37 42.54 21.01
C THR A 757 2.68 43.31 21.22
N GLN A 758 2.62 44.63 21.37
CA GLN A 758 3.81 45.47 21.59
C GLN A 758 4.43 45.34 22.99
N GLY A 759 3.76 44.61 23.91
CA GLY A 759 4.18 44.51 25.30
C GLY A 759 4.09 45.85 26.05
N GLN A 760 4.42 45.86 27.34
CA GLN A 760 4.52 47.12 28.08
C GLN A 760 5.91 47.73 27.85
N GLN A 761 5.97 48.86 27.15
CA GLN A 761 7.25 49.54 26.80
C GLN A 761 8.22 48.65 26.01
N GLY A 762 7.72 47.77 25.13
CA GLY A 762 8.55 46.83 24.36
C GLY A 762 9.10 45.65 25.18
N ARG A 763 8.63 45.48 26.43
CA ARG A 763 9.04 44.35 27.28
C ARG A 763 8.03 43.22 27.24
N HIS A 764 8.56 42.00 27.20
CA HIS A 764 7.83 40.74 27.13
C HIS A 764 8.38 39.73 28.13
N GLU A 765 7.50 38.85 28.61
CA GLU A 765 7.89 37.73 29.47
C GLU A 765 7.76 36.40 28.72
N ILE A 766 8.87 35.69 28.56
CA ILE A 766 8.93 34.40 27.87
C ILE A 766 8.90 33.27 28.91
N ALA A 767 8.03 32.29 28.71
CA ALA A 767 8.01 31.02 29.42
C ALA A 767 7.90 29.86 28.42
N LEU A 768 8.33 28.66 28.83
CA LEU A 768 8.29 27.47 27.99
C LEU A 768 7.54 26.34 28.69
N ARG A 769 6.77 25.57 27.92
CA ARG A 769 6.09 24.36 28.37
C ARG A 769 6.53 23.18 27.51
N PHE A 770 7.01 22.11 28.15
CA PHE A 770 7.21 20.84 27.47
C PHE A 770 5.87 20.14 27.26
N LEU A 771 5.69 19.61 26.05
CA LEU A 771 4.57 18.77 25.64
C LEU A 771 5.11 17.39 25.21
N PRO A 772 4.41 16.29 25.53
CA PRO A 772 4.73 14.96 25.01
C PRO A 772 4.69 14.90 23.48
N PRO A 773 5.18 13.82 22.85
CA PRO A 773 5.12 13.64 21.41
C PRO A 773 3.71 13.83 20.84
N SER A 774 3.63 14.55 19.72
CA SER A 774 2.38 14.69 18.95
C SER A 774 1.93 13.35 18.36
N ALA A 775 0.69 13.28 17.87
CA ALA A 775 0.17 12.07 17.21
C ALA A 775 1.04 11.61 16.03
N ALA A 776 1.61 12.55 15.28
CA ALA A 776 2.52 12.25 14.17
C ALA A 776 3.86 11.67 14.67
N GLN A 777 4.43 12.25 15.74
CA GLN A 777 5.65 11.74 16.35
C GLN A 777 5.44 10.35 16.98
N ALA A 778 4.29 10.11 17.61
CA ALA A 778 3.92 8.80 18.15
C ALA A 778 3.76 7.75 17.04
N ALA A 779 3.13 8.09 15.91
CA ALA A 779 3.02 7.20 14.75
C ALA A 779 4.38 6.86 14.12
N ALA A 780 5.36 7.77 14.25
CA ALA A 780 6.75 7.55 13.86
C ALA A 780 7.58 6.79 14.91
N GLY A 781 6.94 6.28 15.98
CA GLY A 781 7.61 5.47 17.01
C GLY A 781 8.32 6.27 18.11
N GLN A 782 8.06 7.58 18.26
CA GLN A 782 8.65 8.34 19.36
C GLN A 782 7.93 8.04 20.70
N PRO A 783 8.67 7.66 21.75
CA PRO A 783 8.08 7.25 23.02
C PRO A 783 7.67 8.46 23.87
N ALA A 784 6.46 8.40 24.42
CA ALA A 784 5.91 9.42 25.31
C ALA A 784 6.37 9.21 26.77
N ASN A 785 7.69 9.22 27.01
CA ASN A 785 8.28 8.88 28.31
C ASN A 785 7.96 9.87 29.44
N TYR A 786 7.55 11.09 29.08
CA TYR A 786 7.31 12.19 30.00
C TYR A 786 5.92 12.80 29.81
N LEU A 787 5.30 13.22 30.90
CA LEU A 787 4.09 14.03 30.91
C LEU A 787 4.42 15.50 30.56
N ALA A 788 3.41 16.25 30.13
CA ALA A 788 3.53 17.70 29.90
C ALA A 788 4.00 18.39 31.19
N SER A 789 4.87 19.39 31.05
CA SER A 789 5.26 20.22 32.19
C SER A 789 4.12 21.15 32.60
N ALA A 790 4.24 21.77 33.78
CA ALA A 790 3.30 22.76 34.28
C ALA A 790 2.99 23.85 33.24
N ASP A 791 1.73 24.27 33.18
CA ASP A 791 1.23 25.28 32.25
C ASP A 791 1.60 26.69 32.74
N PRO A 792 2.39 27.47 31.99
CA PRO A 792 2.74 28.84 32.37
C PRO A 792 1.54 29.78 32.51
N ALA A 793 0.38 29.50 31.88
CA ALA A 793 -0.81 30.32 32.03
C ALA A 793 -1.53 30.07 33.38
N GLU A 794 -1.37 28.88 33.94
CA GLU A 794 -2.07 28.45 35.17
C GLU A 794 -1.16 28.42 36.40
N ASP A 795 0.15 28.25 36.22
CA ASP A 795 1.14 28.13 37.27
C ASP A 795 2.18 29.28 37.24
N PRO A 796 2.10 30.24 38.17
CA PRO A 796 3.04 31.35 38.24
C PRO A 796 4.45 30.94 38.71
N SER A 797 4.64 29.72 39.21
CA SER A 797 5.95 29.21 39.62
C SER A 797 6.83 28.74 38.45
N VAL A 798 6.26 28.62 37.26
CA VAL A 798 7.01 28.29 36.04
C VAL A 798 8.07 29.37 35.76
N PRO A 799 9.35 29.00 35.53
CA PRO A 799 10.41 29.95 35.23
C PRO A 799 10.11 30.82 34.01
N ARG A 800 10.44 32.11 34.11
CA ARG A 800 10.23 33.14 33.08
C ARG A 800 11.52 33.90 32.82
N ALA A 801 11.72 34.33 31.57
CA ALA A 801 12.79 35.25 31.18
C ALA A 801 12.17 36.53 30.61
N GLU A 802 12.62 37.68 31.09
CA GLU A 802 12.20 38.98 30.55
C GLU A 802 13.04 39.32 29.31
N VAL A 803 12.39 39.88 28.30
CA VAL A 803 13.05 40.37 27.08
C VAL A 803 12.56 41.77 26.69
N ALA A 804 13.42 42.57 26.08
CA ALA A 804 13.10 43.91 25.60
C ALA A 804 13.36 44.00 24.10
N ILE A 805 12.30 44.20 23.31
CA ILE A 805 12.33 44.23 21.85
C ILE A 805 11.86 45.62 21.41
N ASP A 806 12.68 46.31 20.62
CA ASP A 806 12.34 47.59 20.00
C ASP A 806 11.71 47.34 18.62
N PRO A 807 10.42 47.68 18.41
CA PRO A 807 9.78 47.49 17.12
C PRO A 807 10.40 48.36 16.02
N ILE A 808 10.46 47.85 14.79
CA ILE A 808 10.93 48.56 13.60
C ILE A 808 9.75 48.91 12.67
N ASP A 809 9.96 49.78 11.70
CA ASP A 809 8.93 50.10 10.72
C ASP A 809 8.78 48.97 9.68
N PRO A 810 7.57 48.44 9.42
CA PRO A 810 7.39 47.38 8.42
C PRO A 810 7.56 47.93 7.00
N ALA A 811 8.19 47.15 6.11
CA ALA A 811 8.11 47.46 4.68
C ALA A 811 6.67 47.27 4.18
N THR A 812 6.17 48.19 3.36
CA THR A 812 4.79 48.15 2.83
C THR A 812 4.72 48.49 1.35
N GLU A 813 3.76 47.87 0.65
CA GLU A 813 3.48 48.10 -0.77
C GLU A 813 1.98 47.93 -1.04
N VAL A 814 1.42 48.75 -1.96
CA VAL A 814 0.03 48.64 -2.42
C VAL A 814 0.04 48.22 -3.88
N ILE A 815 -0.54 47.06 -4.18
CA ILE A 815 -0.50 46.45 -5.50
C ILE A 815 -1.92 46.32 -6.05
N ARG A 816 -2.21 46.93 -7.20
CA ARG A 816 -3.49 46.72 -7.90
C ARG A 816 -3.47 45.38 -8.64
N ARG A 817 -4.53 44.58 -8.47
CA ARG A 817 -4.78 43.34 -9.19
C ARG A 817 -5.92 43.53 -10.19
N ASP A 818 -5.95 42.67 -11.20
CA ASP A 818 -7.10 42.58 -12.08
C ASP A 818 -8.24 41.82 -11.38
N ASP A 819 -9.46 42.26 -11.64
CA ASP A 819 -10.67 41.58 -11.13
C ASP A 819 -10.81 40.22 -11.84
N PRO A 820 -10.71 39.10 -11.11
CA PRO A 820 -10.79 37.77 -11.72
C PRO A 820 -12.16 37.45 -12.33
N ASP A 821 -13.21 38.16 -11.91
CA ASP A 821 -14.58 37.94 -12.41
C ASP A 821 -14.89 38.73 -13.69
N ASN A 822 -14.06 39.72 -14.02
CA ASN A 822 -14.25 40.55 -15.20
C ASN A 822 -13.64 39.89 -16.45
N LYS A 823 -14.50 39.46 -17.37
CA LYS A 823 -14.16 38.87 -18.66
C LYS A 823 -14.39 39.82 -19.83
N ASP A 824 -14.87 41.04 -19.57
CA ASP A 824 -15.08 42.06 -20.59
C ASP A 824 -13.77 42.81 -20.89
N PRO A 825 -13.17 42.63 -22.08
CA PRO A 825 -11.92 43.28 -22.44
C PRO A 825 -12.06 44.79 -22.67
N ASP A 826 -13.28 45.31 -22.81
CA ASP A 826 -13.56 46.73 -23.05
C ASP A 826 -13.89 47.50 -21.75
N SER A 827 -13.91 46.81 -20.60
CA SER A 827 -14.20 47.41 -19.30
C SER A 827 -13.08 48.37 -18.86
N PRO A 828 -13.41 49.57 -18.34
CA PRO A 828 -12.42 50.51 -17.83
C PRO A 828 -11.58 49.91 -16.70
N VAL A 829 -10.26 50.07 -16.79
CA VAL A 829 -9.30 49.62 -15.77
C VAL A 829 -9.22 50.66 -14.65
N PRO A 830 -9.49 50.31 -13.38
CA PRO A 830 -9.29 51.24 -12.26
C PRO A 830 -7.85 51.75 -12.11
N ASP A 831 -7.65 52.93 -11.57
CA ASP A 831 -6.33 53.46 -11.22
C ASP A 831 -6.16 53.48 -9.70
N VAL A 832 -5.00 53.04 -9.22
CA VAL A 832 -4.66 52.95 -7.80
C VAL A 832 -3.24 53.49 -7.62
N SER A 833 -3.09 54.45 -6.72
CA SER A 833 -1.80 55.03 -6.36
C SER A 833 -1.63 55.12 -4.85
N ALA A 834 -0.40 54.92 -4.38
CA ALA A 834 -0.01 55.07 -2.99
C ALA A 834 1.35 55.78 -2.91
N GLY A 835 1.49 56.73 -1.99
CA GLY A 835 2.72 57.48 -1.74
C GLY A 835 3.71 56.73 -0.84
N ALA A 836 4.84 57.38 -0.55
CA ALA A 836 5.79 56.86 0.43
C ALA A 836 5.24 57.01 1.87
N PRO A 837 5.53 56.07 2.78
CA PRO A 837 5.14 56.19 4.19
C PRO A 837 5.74 57.44 4.84
N ARG A 838 4.92 58.14 5.63
CA ARG A 838 5.34 59.27 6.48
C ARG A 838 4.95 59.04 7.94
N PRO A 839 5.63 59.67 8.93
CA PRO A 839 5.23 59.58 10.33
C PRO A 839 3.78 60.01 10.55
N ALA A 840 3.07 59.28 11.41
CA ALA A 840 1.70 59.61 11.83
C ALA A 840 1.67 60.86 12.71
N ASP A 841 2.63 61.01 13.64
CA ASP A 841 2.87 62.25 14.37
C ASP A 841 3.76 63.19 13.53
N PRO A 842 3.26 64.37 13.10
CA PRO A 842 4.05 65.33 12.33
C PRO A 842 5.30 65.87 13.04
N GLY A 843 5.39 65.73 14.38
CA GLY A 843 6.54 66.12 15.18
C GLY A 843 7.60 65.04 15.38
N ALA A 844 7.36 63.81 14.94
CA ALA A 844 8.27 62.68 15.12
C ALA A 844 9.45 62.73 14.14
N ASP A 845 10.60 62.20 14.57
CA ASP A 845 11.79 62.05 13.73
C ASP A 845 11.54 60.97 12.66
N PRO A 846 11.56 61.30 11.36
CA PRO A 846 11.28 60.33 10.30
C PRO A 846 12.28 59.18 10.22
N ALA A 847 13.48 59.33 10.81
CA ALA A 847 14.51 58.30 10.85
C ALA A 847 14.34 57.30 12.00
N LYS A 848 13.36 57.51 12.90
CA LYS A 848 13.07 56.61 14.01
C LYS A 848 11.83 55.76 13.74
N PRO A 849 11.80 54.52 14.25
CA PRO A 849 10.60 53.71 14.23
C PRO A 849 9.43 54.42 14.90
N GLY A 850 8.25 54.32 14.28
CA GLY A 850 6.99 54.81 14.81
C GLY A 850 5.90 54.74 13.75
N ASP A 851 4.64 54.79 14.20
CA ASP A 851 3.49 54.60 13.33
C ASP A 851 3.53 55.46 12.05
N LYS A 852 3.16 54.85 10.92
CA LYS A 852 3.20 55.48 9.60
C LYS A 852 1.81 55.70 9.00
N ILE A 853 1.73 56.68 8.11
CA ILE A 853 0.60 56.95 7.22
C ILE A 853 1.08 56.87 5.77
N VAL A 854 0.32 56.17 4.94
CA VAL A 854 0.48 56.08 3.49
C VAL A 854 -0.75 56.71 2.84
N ASP A 855 -0.57 57.87 2.21
CA ASP A 855 -1.66 58.57 1.51
C ASP A 855 -1.69 58.14 0.03
N GLY A 856 -2.88 57.95 -0.54
CA GLY A 856 -3.09 57.44 -1.90
C GLY A 856 -4.41 57.87 -2.53
N ALA A 857 -4.66 57.40 -3.75
CA ALA A 857 -5.92 57.65 -4.47
C ALA A 857 -6.37 56.43 -5.27
N ILE A 858 -7.68 56.21 -5.31
CA ILE A 858 -8.34 55.17 -6.12
C ILE A 858 -9.32 55.86 -7.07
N VAL A 859 -9.22 55.58 -8.36
CA VAL A 859 -10.14 56.09 -9.38
C VAL A 859 -10.76 54.91 -10.13
N THR A 860 -12.09 54.80 -10.12
CA THR A 860 -12.81 53.72 -10.79
C THR A 860 -14.06 54.23 -11.51
N THR A 861 -14.86 53.34 -12.10
CA THR A 861 -16.16 53.65 -12.72
C THR A 861 -17.28 52.84 -12.07
N TRP A 862 -18.54 53.17 -12.34
CA TRP A 862 -19.70 52.39 -11.87
C TRP A 862 -20.64 52.04 -13.04
N GLY A 863 -21.37 50.93 -12.96
CA GLY A 863 -22.30 50.48 -13.99
C GLY A 863 -23.15 49.27 -13.55
N GLU A 864 -24.10 48.84 -14.39
CA GLU A 864 -24.93 47.64 -14.09
C GLU A 864 -24.17 46.33 -14.34
N PRO A 865 -24.27 45.33 -13.44
CA PRO A 865 -23.74 44.00 -13.67
C PRO A 865 -24.18 43.36 -14.98
N SER A 866 -23.26 42.65 -15.62
CA SER A 866 -23.51 41.85 -16.82
C SER A 866 -22.99 40.42 -16.64
N ALA A 867 -23.30 39.52 -17.58
CA ALA A 867 -22.77 38.15 -17.53
C ALA A 867 -21.24 38.08 -17.69
N ASP A 868 -20.65 39.02 -18.44
CA ASP A 868 -19.21 39.06 -18.71
C ASP A 868 -18.45 39.96 -17.71
N ASN A 869 -19.14 40.86 -17.01
CA ASN A 869 -18.59 41.64 -15.91
C ASN A 869 -19.67 41.80 -14.81
N PRO A 870 -19.69 40.90 -13.82
CA PRO A 870 -20.69 40.92 -12.75
C PRO A 870 -20.46 42.05 -11.73
N HIS A 871 -19.27 42.66 -11.71
CA HIS A 871 -18.89 43.72 -10.76
C HIS A 871 -18.23 44.91 -11.46
N PRO A 872 -18.98 45.70 -12.26
CA PRO A 872 -18.41 46.78 -13.06
C PRO A 872 -17.70 47.82 -12.22
N GLY A 873 -16.39 47.96 -12.44
CA GLY A 873 -15.54 48.92 -11.74
C GLY A 873 -15.05 48.46 -10.36
N ARG A 874 -15.18 47.18 -10.02
CA ARG A 874 -14.51 46.58 -8.86
C ARG A 874 -13.02 46.90 -8.89
N VAL A 875 -12.48 47.24 -7.72
CA VAL A 875 -11.07 47.45 -7.48
C VAL A 875 -10.58 46.37 -6.54
N VAL A 876 -9.56 45.61 -6.96
CA VAL A 876 -8.89 44.61 -6.13
C VAL A 876 -7.47 45.12 -5.84
N ILE A 877 -7.14 45.28 -4.56
CA ILE A 877 -5.80 45.70 -4.13
C ILE A 877 -5.24 44.70 -3.12
N ASP A 878 -3.96 44.39 -3.26
CA ASP A 878 -3.18 43.70 -2.25
C ASP A 878 -2.42 44.73 -1.42
N ILE A 879 -2.67 44.74 -0.11
CA ILE A 879 -1.89 45.49 0.88
C ILE A 879 -0.78 44.56 1.38
N LYS A 880 0.44 44.75 0.89
CA LYS A 880 1.61 43.96 1.29
C LYS A 880 2.31 44.61 2.46
N THR A 881 2.62 43.84 3.49
CA THR A 881 3.31 44.31 4.69
C THR A 881 4.08 43.18 5.36
N GLU A 882 5.27 43.47 5.90
CA GLU A 882 6.07 42.49 6.65
C GLU A 882 5.40 42.05 7.95
N SER A 883 4.62 42.93 8.57
CA SER A 883 3.96 42.67 9.86
C SER A 883 2.71 41.79 9.71
N SER A 884 2.58 40.83 10.62
CA SER A 884 1.40 40.01 10.85
C SER A 884 0.42 40.63 11.85
N GLY A 885 0.65 41.87 12.27
CA GLY A 885 -0.28 42.63 13.10
C GLY A 885 -1.69 42.70 12.49
N PRO A 886 -2.76 42.70 13.29
CA PRO A 886 -4.13 42.73 12.80
C PRO A 886 -4.38 43.88 11.82
N VAL A 887 -5.06 43.59 10.70
CA VAL A 887 -5.39 44.58 9.65
C VAL A 887 -6.91 44.73 9.56
N SER A 888 -7.41 45.96 9.41
CA SER A 888 -8.85 46.22 9.27
C SER A 888 -9.15 47.48 8.48
N VAL A 889 -10.37 47.57 7.92
CA VAL A 889 -10.93 48.83 7.40
C VAL A 889 -11.53 49.61 8.56
N VAL A 890 -11.07 50.85 8.77
CA VAL A 890 -11.41 51.64 9.97
C VAL A 890 -12.33 52.83 9.68
N ASP A 891 -12.42 53.30 8.43
CA ASP A 891 -13.35 54.37 8.03
C ASP A 891 -13.70 54.28 6.54
N GLN A 892 -14.96 54.56 6.20
CA GLN A 892 -15.49 54.68 4.85
C GLN A 892 -16.49 55.85 4.81
N ASN A 893 -16.26 56.83 3.95
CA ASN A 893 -17.11 58.02 3.84
C ASN A 893 -17.51 58.31 2.39
N GLY A 894 -18.78 58.66 2.16
CA GLY A 894 -19.28 59.18 0.87
C GLY A 894 -20.37 58.35 0.19
N ASP A 895 -20.78 57.21 0.74
CA ASP A 895 -21.86 56.33 0.22
C ASP A 895 -21.74 55.96 -1.28
N VAL A 896 -20.50 55.85 -1.79
CA VAL A 896 -20.21 55.62 -3.22
C VAL A 896 -19.54 54.27 -3.51
N PHE A 897 -19.11 53.53 -2.49
CA PHE A 897 -18.51 52.20 -2.60
C PHE A 897 -18.65 51.42 -1.29
N GLU A 898 -18.44 50.11 -1.35
CA GLU A 898 -18.24 49.20 -0.21
C GLU A 898 -16.85 48.57 -0.32
N ALA A 899 -16.11 48.47 0.77
CA ALA A 899 -14.79 47.82 0.78
C ALA A 899 -14.61 46.86 1.96
N ASP A 900 -14.09 45.66 1.71
CA ASP A 900 -13.71 44.71 2.76
C ASP A 900 -12.57 43.80 2.32
N PHE A 901 -11.87 43.22 3.29
CA PHE A 901 -10.84 42.22 3.04
C PHE A 901 -11.48 40.87 2.68
N LEU A 902 -10.77 40.07 1.90
CA LEU A 902 -11.09 38.65 1.81
C LEU A 902 -10.90 38.00 3.18
N ARG A 903 -11.95 37.35 3.67
CA ARG A 903 -12.00 36.77 5.01
C ARG A 903 -11.99 35.24 4.95
N GLY A 904 -11.38 34.64 5.97
CA GLY A 904 -11.38 33.20 6.18
C GLY A 904 -12.71 32.71 6.75
N GLU A 905 -12.80 31.41 7.04
CA GLU A 905 -13.98 30.83 7.71
C GLU A 905 -14.21 31.40 9.11
N ASP A 906 -13.16 31.92 9.75
CA ASP A 906 -13.17 32.60 11.05
C ASP A 906 -13.68 34.04 10.98
N GLY A 907 -13.89 34.58 9.78
CA GLY A 907 -14.31 35.95 9.56
C GLY A 907 -13.17 36.97 9.68
N GLU A 908 -11.91 36.55 9.85
CA GLU A 908 -10.75 37.44 9.92
C GLU A 908 -10.10 37.62 8.54
N PRO A 909 -9.42 38.76 8.26
CA PRO A 909 -8.70 38.97 7.02
C PRO A 909 -7.61 37.92 6.79
N VAL A 910 -7.59 37.33 5.60
CA VAL A 910 -6.61 36.29 5.25
C VAL A 910 -5.30 36.94 4.81
N ARG A 911 -4.19 36.55 5.45
CA ARG A 911 -2.85 36.88 5.00
C ARG A 911 -2.35 35.84 3.99
N ASN A 912 -2.03 36.28 2.78
CA ASN A 912 -1.46 35.46 1.72
C ASN A 912 -0.02 35.03 2.07
N ALA A 913 0.46 33.96 1.42
CA ALA A 913 1.81 33.41 1.65
C ALA A 913 2.95 34.40 1.36
N ASP A 914 2.71 35.43 0.53
CA ASP A 914 3.66 36.50 0.23
C ASP A 914 3.60 37.69 1.20
N GLY A 915 2.76 37.59 2.24
CA GLY A 915 2.56 38.59 3.27
C GLY A 915 1.55 39.69 2.93
N SER A 916 0.79 39.54 1.85
CA SER A 916 -0.26 40.49 1.45
C SER A 916 -1.64 40.17 2.00
N TYR A 917 -2.50 41.19 2.11
CA TYR A 917 -3.93 41.07 2.38
C TYR A 917 -4.71 41.64 1.20
N THR A 918 -5.62 40.85 0.63
CA THR A 918 -6.42 41.28 -0.52
C THR A 918 -7.69 41.98 -0.05
N LEU A 919 -7.83 43.26 -0.42
CA LEU A 919 -9.03 44.07 -0.23
C LEU A 919 -9.80 44.18 -1.55
N VAL A 920 -11.12 44.00 -1.48
CA VAL A 920 -12.04 44.21 -2.58
C VAL A 920 -12.86 45.46 -2.29
N LEU A 921 -12.91 46.39 -3.26
CA LEU A 921 -13.75 47.57 -3.24
C LEU A 921 -14.72 47.51 -4.41
N ASP A 922 -16.03 47.53 -4.12
CA ASP A 922 -17.11 47.54 -5.09
C ASP A 922 -17.78 48.92 -5.15
N PRO A 923 -17.79 49.61 -6.31
CA PRO A 923 -18.46 50.89 -6.45
C PRO A 923 -19.99 50.73 -6.43
N ALA A 924 -20.68 51.66 -5.78
CA ALA A 924 -22.13 51.66 -5.59
C ALA A 924 -22.82 52.90 -6.21
N ALA A 925 -22.10 54.01 -6.44
CA ALA A 925 -22.62 55.21 -7.09
C ALA A 925 -21.50 56.08 -7.69
N VAL A 926 -21.82 56.92 -8.66
CA VAL A 926 -20.88 57.95 -9.19
C VAL A 926 -20.72 59.07 -8.15
N GLY A 927 -19.47 59.39 -7.78
CA GLY A 927 -19.16 60.42 -6.79
C GLY A 927 -17.74 60.31 -6.22
N SER A 928 -17.51 60.86 -5.03
CA SER A 928 -16.21 60.83 -4.34
C SER A 928 -16.38 60.42 -2.87
N GLY A 929 -15.40 59.67 -2.34
CA GLY A 929 -15.38 59.19 -0.97
C GLY A 929 -13.96 59.00 -0.42
N LYS A 930 -13.85 58.48 0.80
CA LYS A 930 -12.56 58.20 1.47
C LYS A 930 -12.55 56.81 2.09
N LEU A 931 -11.43 56.10 1.97
CA LEU A 931 -11.18 54.80 2.57
C LEU A 931 -9.95 54.87 3.49
N SER A 932 -10.07 54.38 4.72
CA SER A 932 -8.95 54.25 5.66
C SER A 932 -8.78 52.80 6.13
N ILE A 933 -7.55 52.30 6.07
CA ILE A 933 -7.16 50.94 6.47
C ILE A 933 -6.08 51.05 7.55
N ARG A 934 -6.15 50.23 8.59
CA ARG A 934 -5.18 50.20 9.69
C ARG A 934 -4.62 48.80 9.91
N GLN A 935 -3.29 48.72 9.94
CA GLN A 935 -2.53 47.64 10.56
C GLN A 935 -2.11 48.07 11.98
N GLU A 936 -2.47 47.27 12.98
CA GLU A 936 -2.06 47.50 14.36
C GLU A 936 -0.58 47.10 14.61
N PRO A 937 0.13 47.79 15.51
CA PRO A 937 1.50 47.43 15.90
C PRO A 937 1.53 46.09 16.67
N ASN A 938 2.67 45.41 16.61
CA ASN A 938 2.98 44.24 17.43
C ASN A 938 4.38 44.39 18.08
N GLY A 939 4.91 43.34 18.70
CA GLY A 939 6.19 43.39 19.41
C GLY A 939 7.39 43.58 18.49
N ALA A 940 7.24 43.28 17.19
CA ALA A 940 8.31 43.42 16.22
C ALA A 940 8.16 44.66 15.31
N PHE A 941 6.94 45.10 15.04
CA PHE A 941 6.66 46.15 14.06
C PHE A 941 5.74 47.26 14.58
N THR A 942 5.98 48.49 14.12
CA THR A 942 5.11 49.65 14.33
C THR A 942 3.86 49.60 13.43
N GLY A 943 2.83 50.39 13.73
CA GLY A 943 1.55 50.32 13.01
C GLY A 943 1.54 51.17 11.72
N THR A 944 0.79 50.73 10.71
CA THR A 944 0.65 51.47 9.44
C THR A 944 -0.81 51.79 9.12
N THR A 945 -1.09 53.00 8.65
CA THR A 945 -2.43 53.43 8.19
C THR A 945 -2.37 53.81 6.72
N TRP A 946 -3.26 53.28 5.89
CA TRP A 946 -3.41 53.67 4.48
C TRP A 946 -4.69 54.48 4.29
N ASN A 947 -4.56 55.70 3.74
CA ASN A 947 -5.69 56.58 3.43
C ASN A 947 -5.81 56.77 1.92
N PHE A 948 -6.95 56.43 1.34
CA PHE A 948 -7.23 56.61 -0.07
C PHE A 948 -8.37 57.60 -0.29
N ASP A 949 -8.12 58.62 -1.13
CA ASP A 949 -9.20 59.41 -1.73
C ASP A 949 -9.79 58.59 -2.91
N VAL A 950 -11.08 58.25 -2.84
CA VAL A 950 -11.76 57.38 -3.82
C VAL A 950 -12.64 58.22 -4.74
N THR A 951 -12.50 58.07 -6.05
CA THR A 951 -13.31 58.75 -7.07
C THR A 951 -13.96 57.73 -8.00
N VAL A 952 -15.29 57.74 -8.08
CA VAL A 952 -16.09 56.87 -8.94
C VAL A 952 -16.66 57.70 -10.09
N LEU A 953 -16.18 57.45 -11.31
CA LEU A 953 -16.53 58.18 -12.52
C LEU A 953 -17.72 57.53 -13.25
N PRO A 954 -18.55 58.31 -13.98
CA PRO A 954 -19.53 57.74 -14.89
C PRO A 954 -18.85 57.11 -16.12
N GLN A 955 -19.52 56.15 -16.74
CA GLN A 955 -19.07 55.54 -17.99
C GLN A 955 -19.58 56.34 -19.20
N PRO A 956 -18.70 56.92 -20.04
CA PRO A 956 -19.12 57.78 -21.15
C PRO A 956 -19.99 57.10 -22.22
N LYS A 957 -19.92 55.76 -22.32
CA LYS A 957 -20.68 54.97 -23.31
C LYS A 957 -22.15 54.77 -22.89
N ILE A 958 -22.49 54.97 -21.62
CA ILE A 958 -23.86 54.76 -21.11
C ILE A 958 -24.61 56.09 -21.23
N ALA A 959 -25.57 56.14 -22.15
CA ALA A 959 -26.45 57.29 -22.28
C ALA A 959 -27.37 57.39 -21.03
N PRO A 960 -27.63 58.60 -20.51
CA PRO A 960 -28.59 58.76 -19.43
C PRO A 960 -29.98 58.29 -19.88
N ALA A 961 -30.79 57.83 -18.92
CA ALA A 961 -32.19 57.50 -19.10
C ALA A 961 -33.07 58.45 -18.27
N PRO A 962 -33.31 59.69 -18.74
CA PRO A 962 -34.08 60.67 -18.00
C PRO A 962 -35.55 60.24 -17.87
N ALA A 963 -36.07 60.33 -16.65
CA ALA A 963 -37.49 60.26 -16.37
C ALA A 963 -37.92 61.49 -15.56
N LEU A 964 -39.15 61.93 -15.79
CA LEU A 964 -39.71 63.09 -15.11
C LEU A 964 -41.06 62.73 -14.53
N SER A 965 -41.25 62.99 -13.24
CA SER A 965 -42.53 62.85 -12.55
C SER A 965 -42.94 64.20 -11.96
N LYS A 966 -44.26 64.46 -11.87
CA LYS A 966 -44.80 65.67 -11.27
C LYS A 966 -46.01 65.33 -10.41
N ARG A 967 -45.98 65.76 -9.16
CA ARG A 967 -47.09 65.64 -8.20
C ARG A 967 -47.56 67.01 -7.77
N ALA A 968 -48.87 67.14 -7.57
CA ALA A 968 -49.51 68.36 -7.08
C ALA A 968 -50.37 68.04 -5.86
N GLU A 969 -50.30 68.88 -4.83
CA GLU A 969 -50.96 68.69 -3.55
C GLU A 969 -51.67 69.97 -3.13
N ASN A 970 -52.98 69.90 -2.93
CA ASN A 970 -53.72 71.04 -2.38
C ASN A 970 -53.47 71.14 -0.88
N LEU A 971 -52.71 72.16 -0.48
CA LEU A 971 -52.37 72.43 0.93
C LEU A 971 -53.51 73.10 1.69
N THR A 972 -54.46 73.73 0.99
CA THR A 972 -55.58 74.47 1.60
C THR A 972 -56.85 73.63 1.70
N HIS A 973 -57.17 72.89 0.65
CA HIS A 973 -58.28 71.93 0.62
C HIS A 973 -57.77 70.52 0.24
N PRO A 974 -57.14 69.78 1.17
CA PRO A 974 -56.71 68.41 0.93
C PRO A 974 -57.94 67.54 0.58
N ASN A 975 -57.91 66.87 -0.58
CA ASN A 975 -58.98 66.00 -1.12
C ASN A 975 -60.24 66.69 -1.68
N GLY A 976 -60.28 68.02 -1.73
CA GLY A 976 -61.35 68.79 -2.39
C GLY A 976 -60.98 69.21 -3.82
N PRO A 977 -61.95 69.63 -4.66
CA PRO A 977 -61.64 70.27 -5.93
C PRO A 977 -60.86 71.57 -5.67
N THR A 978 -59.91 71.87 -6.54
CA THR A 978 -59.14 73.11 -6.49
C THR A 978 -60.05 74.33 -6.69
N GLN A 979 -59.96 75.30 -5.78
CA GLN A 979 -60.77 76.51 -5.75
C GLN A 979 -59.90 77.78 -5.83
N PRO A 980 -60.46 78.93 -6.26
CA PRO A 980 -59.78 80.22 -6.17
C PRO A 980 -59.31 80.51 -4.73
N GLY A 981 -58.06 80.93 -4.57
CA GLY A 981 -57.39 81.16 -3.29
C GLY A 981 -56.62 79.96 -2.72
N ASP A 982 -56.75 78.76 -3.29
CA ASP A 982 -56.05 77.57 -2.78
C ASP A 982 -54.54 77.63 -3.01
N ARG A 983 -53.75 77.19 -2.02
CA ARG A 983 -52.31 76.95 -2.14
C ARG A 983 -52.04 75.50 -2.56
N ILE A 984 -51.33 75.32 -3.66
CA ILE A 984 -50.97 74.02 -4.23
C ILE A 984 -49.45 73.85 -4.19
N ARG A 985 -48.95 72.78 -3.59
CA ARG A 985 -47.54 72.39 -3.68
C ARG A 985 -47.32 71.49 -4.88
N TYR A 986 -46.28 71.78 -5.63
CA TYR A 986 -45.78 70.96 -6.72
C TYR A 986 -44.43 70.38 -6.35
N THR A 987 -44.25 69.10 -6.68
CA THR A 987 -42.97 68.40 -6.61
C THR A 987 -42.71 67.82 -7.98
N ILE A 988 -41.60 68.22 -8.60
CA ILE A 988 -41.10 67.69 -9.86
C ILE A 988 -39.85 66.90 -9.55
N GLU A 989 -39.83 65.63 -9.90
CA GLU A 989 -38.66 64.77 -9.77
C GLU A 989 -38.11 64.45 -11.16
N ALA A 990 -36.86 64.81 -11.39
CA ALA A 990 -36.08 64.50 -12.57
C ALA A 990 -35.06 63.42 -12.20
N SER A 991 -35.29 62.18 -12.63
CA SER A 991 -34.44 61.03 -12.31
C SER A 991 -33.67 60.55 -13.52
N ASN A 992 -32.53 59.91 -13.28
CA ASN A 992 -31.76 59.22 -14.31
C ASN A 992 -31.70 57.73 -13.98
N GLY A 993 -32.45 56.90 -14.70
CA GLY A 993 -32.55 55.47 -14.38
C GLY A 993 -31.36 54.61 -14.81
N ALA A 994 -30.46 55.12 -15.66
CA ALA A 994 -29.37 54.33 -16.22
C ALA A 994 -28.15 54.37 -15.29
N ALA A 995 -27.89 53.31 -14.51
CA ALA A 995 -26.73 53.23 -13.63
C ALA A 995 -25.42 53.43 -14.40
N GLY A 996 -24.42 54.04 -13.75
CA GLY A 996 -23.15 54.38 -14.40
C GLY A 996 -23.19 55.54 -15.39
N SER A 997 -24.37 56.08 -15.74
CA SER A 997 -24.48 57.27 -16.60
C SER A 997 -24.50 58.58 -15.80
N LEU A 998 -24.36 59.71 -16.50
CA LEU A 998 -24.54 61.06 -15.94
C LEU A 998 -25.42 61.90 -16.85
N TRP A 999 -26.56 62.39 -16.34
CA TRP A 999 -27.37 63.38 -17.03
C TRP A 999 -26.84 64.78 -16.68
N THR A 1000 -26.04 65.34 -17.58
CA THR A 1000 -25.34 66.60 -17.32
C THR A 1000 -26.22 67.82 -17.52
N ASP A 1001 -26.05 68.82 -16.65
CA ASP A 1001 -26.68 70.13 -16.75
C ASP A 1001 -28.21 70.07 -16.99
N ALA A 1002 -28.90 69.19 -16.27
CA ALA A 1002 -30.34 69.01 -16.44
C ALA A 1002 -31.11 70.27 -16.03
N VAL A 1003 -32.19 70.57 -16.77
CA VAL A 1003 -33.05 71.74 -16.53
C VAL A 1003 -34.51 71.31 -16.55
N VAL A 1004 -35.21 71.59 -15.45
CA VAL A 1004 -36.65 71.40 -15.32
C VAL A 1004 -37.37 72.64 -15.82
N THR A 1005 -38.33 72.46 -16.73
CA THR A 1005 -39.23 73.53 -17.19
C THR A 1005 -40.68 73.14 -16.97
N ASP A 1006 -41.47 74.06 -16.43
CA ASP A 1006 -42.87 73.82 -16.10
C ASP A 1006 -43.78 75.01 -16.49
N PRO A 1007 -44.63 74.85 -17.53
CA PRO A 1007 -45.65 75.83 -17.87
C PRO A 1007 -46.78 75.83 -16.84
N LEU A 1008 -46.79 76.84 -15.96
CA LEU A 1008 -47.81 76.96 -14.93
C LEU A 1008 -49.18 77.32 -15.55
N PRO A 1009 -50.29 76.69 -15.11
CA PRO A 1009 -51.63 77.08 -15.53
C PRO A 1009 -51.88 78.59 -15.31
N ALA A 1010 -52.63 79.22 -16.23
CA ALA A 1010 -52.84 80.68 -16.23
C ALA A 1010 -53.57 81.21 -14.97
N CYS A 1011 -54.31 80.34 -14.29
CA CYS A 1011 -54.98 80.63 -13.04
C CYS A 1011 -54.06 80.51 -11.82
N LEU A 1012 -52.78 80.13 -11.97
CA LEU A 1012 -51.85 80.01 -10.85
C LEU A 1012 -50.91 81.21 -10.78
N GLU A 1013 -50.58 81.60 -9.55
CA GLU A 1013 -49.54 82.55 -9.20
C GLU A 1013 -48.49 81.85 -8.34
N LEU A 1014 -47.23 81.83 -8.81
CA LEU A 1014 -46.12 81.17 -8.12
C LEU A 1014 -45.75 81.94 -6.84
N ASP A 1015 -45.62 81.24 -5.72
CA ASP A 1015 -44.90 81.77 -4.56
C ASP A 1015 -43.40 81.62 -4.82
N GLU A 1016 -42.77 82.70 -5.27
CA GLU A 1016 -41.36 82.73 -5.65
C GLU A 1016 -40.41 82.34 -4.51
N GLY A 1017 -40.80 82.55 -3.24
CA GLY A 1017 -40.00 82.18 -2.07
C GLY A 1017 -40.06 80.69 -1.71
N SER A 1018 -40.94 79.93 -2.37
CA SER A 1018 -41.18 78.51 -2.06
C SER A 1018 -40.33 77.54 -2.89
N VAL A 1019 -39.63 78.03 -3.92
CA VAL A 1019 -38.88 77.17 -4.85
C VAL A 1019 -37.63 76.59 -4.19
N ARG A 1020 -37.51 75.26 -4.14
CA ARG A 1020 -36.40 74.51 -3.55
C ARG A 1020 -35.90 73.40 -4.48
N LEU A 1021 -34.61 73.09 -4.38
CA LEU A 1021 -33.95 71.98 -5.07
C LEU A 1021 -33.30 71.03 -4.06
N ASP A 1022 -33.53 69.74 -4.26
CA ASP A 1022 -32.75 68.65 -3.68
C ASP A 1022 -32.10 67.87 -4.82
N ASN A 1023 -30.78 67.65 -4.77
CA ASN A 1023 -30.03 66.86 -5.74
C ASN A 1023 -28.77 66.26 -5.07
N PRO A 1024 -28.81 64.98 -4.66
CA PRO A 1024 -27.68 64.28 -4.06
C PRO A 1024 -26.42 64.26 -4.93
N SER A 1025 -26.57 64.12 -6.26
CA SER A 1025 -25.43 64.08 -7.20
C SER A 1025 -24.66 65.41 -7.29
N ALA A 1026 -25.26 66.51 -6.84
CA ALA A 1026 -24.61 67.82 -6.76
C ALA A 1026 -24.32 68.24 -5.30
N ALA A 1027 -24.49 67.33 -4.33
CA ALA A 1027 -24.43 67.60 -2.89
C ALA A 1027 -25.35 68.76 -2.44
N ILE A 1028 -26.53 68.88 -3.06
CA ILE A 1028 -27.53 69.91 -2.73
C ILE A 1028 -28.67 69.26 -1.94
N ALA A 1029 -28.85 69.64 -0.68
CA ALA A 1029 -29.96 69.13 0.16
C ALA A 1029 -30.98 70.25 0.44
N GLY A 1030 -32.20 70.12 -0.10
CA GLY A 1030 -33.34 71.01 0.19
C GLY A 1030 -33.14 72.53 0.05
N LYS A 1031 -32.21 72.97 -0.82
CA LYS A 1031 -31.77 74.37 -0.95
C LYS A 1031 -32.84 75.27 -1.57
N ALA A 1032 -33.11 76.42 -0.95
CA ALA A 1032 -33.99 77.46 -1.54
C ALA A 1032 -33.30 78.16 -2.73
N LEU A 1033 -34.06 78.46 -3.79
CA LEU A 1033 -33.53 79.00 -5.04
C LEU A 1033 -33.71 80.51 -5.17
N GLU A 1034 -32.74 81.18 -5.79
CA GLU A 1034 -32.78 82.63 -6.05
C GLU A 1034 -33.43 82.94 -7.42
N LYS A 1035 -34.33 83.93 -7.47
CA LYS A 1035 -34.96 84.35 -8.74
C LYS A 1035 -34.01 85.16 -9.61
N ALA A 1036 -33.92 84.82 -10.89
CA ALA A 1036 -33.22 85.55 -11.93
C ALA A 1036 -34.14 85.93 -13.10
N ALA A 1037 -33.74 86.95 -13.87
CA ALA A 1037 -34.46 87.37 -15.08
C ALA A 1037 -34.47 86.28 -16.18
N SER A 1038 -33.41 85.48 -16.24
CA SER A 1038 -33.25 84.28 -17.07
C SER A 1038 -32.20 83.38 -16.42
N VAL A 1039 -32.22 82.09 -16.71
CA VAL A 1039 -31.22 81.12 -16.22
C VAL A 1039 -30.69 80.27 -17.37
N ALA A 1040 -29.40 79.94 -17.32
CA ALA A 1040 -28.76 78.93 -18.15
C ALA A 1040 -28.61 77.61 -17.38
N ALA A 1041 -28.27 76.52 -18.07
CA ALA A 1041 -28.20 75.19 -17.45
C ALA A 1041 -27.17 75.08 -16.30
N GLY A 1042 -26.11 75.90 -16.33
CA GLY A 1042 -25.11 75.98 -15.24
C GLY A 1042 -25.50 76.87 -14.05
N ASP A 1043 -26.63 77.59 -14.09
CA ASP A 1043 -27.10 78.46 -13.01
C ASP A 1043 -27.80 77.67 -11.87
N VAL A 1044 -27.23 76.53 -11.47
CA VAL A 1044 -27.79 75.68 -10.41
C VAL A 1044 -27.86 76.46 -9.09
N GLY A 1045 -29.03 76.46 -8.47
CA GLY A 1045 -29.31 77.32 -7.30
C GLY A 1045 -30.17 78.54 -7.62
N LYS A 1046 -30.51 78.79 -8.89
CA LYS A 1046 -31.42 79.86 -9.33
C LYS A 1046 -32.66 79.33 -10.05
N PHE A 1047 -33.67 80.17 -10.22
CA PHE A 1047 -34.81 79.90 -11.12
C PHE A 1047 -35.20 81.15 -11.90
N SER A 1048 -35.92 80.99 -13.01
CA SER A 1048 -36.57 82.10 -13.71
C SER A 1048 -38.04 81.81 -13.98
N LEU A 1049 -38.84 82.87 -14.09
CA LEU A 1049 -40.26 82.79 -14.42
C LEU A 1049 -40.53 83.70 -15.62
N SER A 1050 -40.99 83.13 -16.73
CA SER A 1050 -41.26 83.89 -17.95
C SER A 1050 -42.53 84.77 -17.83
N ALA A 1051 -42.59 85.84 -18.63
CA ALA A 1051 -43.83 86.58 -18.81
C ALA A 1051 -44.90 85.69 -19.48
N PRO A 1052 -46.21 85.84 -19.14
CA PRO A 1052 -47.26 85.02 -19.75
C PRO A 1052 -47.31 85.13 -21.28
N GLY A 1053 -47.23 83.99 -21.98
CA GLY A 1053 -47.35 83.93 -23.45
C GLY A 1053 -48.81 84.09 -23.94
N ALA A 1054 -49.04 83.89 -25.24
CA ALA A 1054 -50.38 84.06 -25.86
C ALA A 1054 -51.50 83.20 -25.22
N GLY A 1055 -51.14 82.11 -24.51
CA GLY A 1055 -52.06 81.26 -23.75
C GLY A 1055 -52.19 81.62 -22.25
N GLY A 1056 -51.62 82.75 -21.80
CA GLY A 1056 -51.72 83.25 -20.42
C GLY A 1056 -50.89 82.50 -19.37
N ARG A 1057 -50.00 81.59 -19.77
CA ARG A 1057 -49.21 80.72 -18.88
C ARG A 1057 -47.76 81.20 -18.74
N PRO A 1058 -47.26 81.54 -17.53
CA PRO A 1058 -45.83 81.71 -17.30
C PRO A 1058 -45.13 80.35 -17.20
N VAL A 1059 -43.83 80.30 -17.53
CA VAL A 1059 -43.01 79.06 -17.48
C VAL A 1059 -41.95 79.22 -16.39
N LEU A 1060 -41.96 78.31 -15.42
CA LEU A 1060 -40.92 78.16 -14.41
C LEU A 1060 -39.76 77.35 -15.02
N THR A 1061 -38.54 77.87 -14.96
CA THR A 1061 -37.32 77.18 -15.40
C THR A 1061 -36.33 77.08 -14.25
N VAL A 1062 -35.90 75.85 -13.93
CA VAL A 1062 -34.99 75.53 -12.83
C VAL A 1062 -33.86 74.63 -13.33
N PRO A 1063 -32.61 75.12 -13.41
CA PRO A 1063 -31.44 74.29 -13.62
C PRO A 1063 -31.21 73.43 -12.37
N VAL A 1064 -31.24 72.11 -12.55
CA VAL A 1064 -31.09 71.14 -11.44
C VAL A 1064 -29.69 70.54 -11.37
N GLY A 1065 -28.85 70.78 -12.39
CA GLY A 1065 -27.46 70.33 -12.43
C GLY A 1065 -27.32 68.89 -12.90
N ASN A 1066 -26.22 68.25 -12.53
CA ASN A 1066 -25.94 66.87 -12.92
C ASN A 1066 -26.79 65.88 -12.10
N VAL A 1067 -27.35 64.86 -12.76
CA VAL A 1067 -28.09 63.77 -12.10
C VAL A 1067 -27.45 62.44 -12.49
N ALA A 1068 -26.80 61.78 -11.53
CA ALA A 1068 -26.16 60.50 -11.74
C ALA A 1068 -27.19 59.37 -11.97
N GLY A 1069 -26.77 58.31 -12.65
CA GLY A 1069 -27.57 57.09 -12.77
C GLY A 1069 -28.05 56.56 -11.41
N GLY A 1070 -29.28 56.10 -11.31
CA GLY A 1070 -29.90 55.66 -10.06
C GLY A 1070 -30.29 56.80 -9.10
N ALA A 1071 -29.98 58.06 -9.41
CA ALA A 1071 -30.31 59.23 -8.57
C ALA A 1071 -31.42 60.10 -9.19
N SER A 1072 -31.97 61.00 -8.37
CA SER A 1072 -32.95 61.99 -8.82
C SER A 1072 -32.70 63.39 -8.23
N ALA A 1073 -33.06 64.40 -9.00
CA ALA A 1073 -33.13 65.79 -8.55
C ALA A 1073 -34.60 66.20 -8.40
N THR A 1074 -34.95 66.76 -7.25
CA THR A 1074 -36.32 67.12 -6.89
C THR A 1074 -36.47 68.64 -6.74
N VAL A 1075 -37.34 69.23 -7.54
CA VAL A 1075 -37.75 70.64 -7.45
C VAL A 1075 -39.10 70.72 -6.76
N THR A 1076 -39.21 71.47 -5.67
CA THR A 1076 -40.48 71.71 -4.96
C THR A 1076 -40.81 73.19 -4.96
N PHE A 1077 -42.07 73.55 -5.23
CA PHE A 1077 -42.56 74.93 -5.17
C PHE A 1077 -44.06 74.98 -4.90
N GLU A 1078 -44.59 76.14 -4.53
CA GLU A 1078 -45.98 76.36 -4.19
C GLU A 1078 -46.59 77.44 -5.08
N CYS A 1079 -47.87 77.30 -5.42
CA CYS A 1079 -48.65 78.26 -6.20
C CYS A 1079 -49.97 78.57 -5.51
N THR A 1080 -50.51 79.77 -5.69
CA THR A 1080 -51.86 80.15 -5.27
C THR A 1080 -52.79 80.24 -6.49
N VAL A 1081 -54.02 79.74 -6.38
CA VAL A 1081 -55.03 79.89 -7.44
C VAL A 1081 -55.60 81.32 -7.40
N ARG A 1082 -55.55 82.04 -8.52
CA ARG A 1082 -56.07 83.41 -8.65
C ARG A 1082 -57.57 83.46 -8.35
N ALA A 1083 -57.97 84.50 -7.62
CA ALA A 1083 -59.35 84.79 -7.22
C ALA A 1083 -60.27 85.12 -8.41
#